data_AF-A0A1X7DPA5-F1
#
_entry.id   AF-A0A1X7DPA5-F1
#
_cell.length_a   1.000
_cell.length_b   1.000
_cell.length_c   1.000
_cell.angle_alpha   90.00
_cell.angle_beta   90.00
_cell.angle_gamma   90.00
#
_symmetry.space_group_name_H-M   'P 1'
#
loop_
_entity.id
_entity.type
_entity.pdbx_description
1 polymer ?
#
loop_
_entity_poly.entity_id
_entity_poly.type
_entity_poly.pdbx_seq_one_letter_code
_entity_poly.pdbx_strand_id
1 'polypeptide(L)'
;MLNRLHDRLGLRTTPSIFFVSAALIVVFTLGMSLLPGPVQSVFGVVSHALRYQTGWFYTFSVTALVIFAIGLALSRYGRVKIGDDDSVPEYSGIAWFGMLFAAGVGAVLMFWGVAEPINHYANPPMYGTEPASDRAAVEALNIANFHFGVHMWAILAVPGLTFGYFTYKRKLPPRVSSAFHPVLGDGIHGPWGKAIDVLSIVATVFGLAVSVGLGALQINSGLTYVYGIPMGGWIQAAIIALITAVGLASVLAGMEKGVKRLSYANIVLAVALLLFVLMAGATMDTMRSIVESVGGYVNQLPTLAFFNDTFGGGTWSGDWTVFYWAWTVTWAPFVGMFVAKISRGRTIRQFVVGVLGVPSSFVAVWMAIYGYSAIRIDRAPETQGSLTDTIVTQGNVEAALFQLLGSMPWFAVTALVALVVITIFFITSIDSGALVMDAMANGHEDEGPHRQRIFWTLAVGAVCAAIVTTSGENGLNALQEVIIVIGAPVMVLEVLQAGMLLRALRQDAGTARPMRTRQWKKVLPAEEYHRRAQQDTAAIEDYVIRPEYEVGTEPDHDTHQPRTWHWQREQEGRPVFQLALTGGPSAGKHTVAREFEALNAVVVDSSALWGELLSPGTDTRADVERVFGEQLRARGVSSQDNAAAAEALDDLMTHNDAARARAHELLLPALREAARRRARDAGPDSVVVQVIRDPLEADQGDRFDLVVAVDAPVEDRVRRLRAGKGLLAEDAWDRVDVAAGPEEIRAVADEVIVNDGDLHGLRERSREIWRDHVRPALGRDQDTEGHRHD
;
A
#
# COMPACT_ATOMS: atom_id res chain seq x y z
N MET A 1 -20.22 24.87 -22.65
CA MET A 1 -20.83 25.74 -21.61
C MET A 1 -20.33 25.36 -20.22
N LEU A 2 -20.42 24.09 -19.80
CA LEU A 2 -19.95 23.62 -18.48
C LEU A 2 -18.48 23.94 -18.18
N ASN A 3 -17.55 23.70 -19.12
CA ASN A 3 -16.12 24.01 -18.90
C ASN A 3 -15.87 25.50 -18.63
N ARG A 4 -16.55 26.42 -19.35
CA ARG A 4 -16.41 27.86 -19.11
C ARG A 4 -16.94 28.29 -17.75
N LEU A 5 -18.01 27.65 -17.26
CA LEU A 5 -18.55 27.90 -15.93
C LEU A 5 -17.64 27.31 -14.85
N HIS A 6 -17.14 26.10 -15.07
CA HIS A 6 -16.15 25.43 -14.23
C HIS A 6 -14.92 26.31 -13.98
N ASP A 7 -14.32 26.83 -15.05
CA ASP A 7 -13.10 27.64 -14.98
C ASP A 7 -13.37 28.99 -14.30
N ARG A 8 -14.53 29.61 -14.57
CA ARG A 8 -14.96 30.85 -13.89
C ARG A 8 -15.19 30.66 -12.39
N LEU A 9 -15.68 29.49 -11.98
CA LEU A 9 -15.91 29.16 -10.57
C LEU A 9 -14.61 28.73 -9.86
N GLY A 10 -13.50 28.60 -10.59
CA GLY A 10 -12.20 28.18 -10.05
C GLY A 10 -12.21 26.73 -9.58
N LEU A 11 -13.02 25.88 -10.22
CA LEU A 11 -13.14 24.47 -9.88
C LEU A 11 -11.96 23.67 -10.48
N ARG A 12 -11.63 22.52 -9.88
CA ARG A 12 -10.57 21.59 -10.31
C ARG A 12 -11.11 20.16 -10.39
N THR A 13 -12.37 20.05 -10.81
CA THR A 13 -13.13 18.80 -10.89
C THR A 13 -13.25 18.33 -12.34
N THR A 14 -13.80 17.14 -12.56
CA THR A 14 -14.37 16.81 -13.87
C THR A 14 -15.72 17.53 -14.04
N PRO A 15 -15.88 18.48 -14.99
CA PRO A 15 -17.07 19.34 -15.04
C PRO A 15 -18.38 18.58 -15.18
N SER A 16 -18.41 17.51 -16.00
CA SER A 16 -19.61 16.71 -16.19
C SER A 16 -20.01 15.95 -14.92
N ILE A 17 -19.05 15.48 -14.13
CA ILE A 17 -19.33 14.74 -12.90
C ILE A 17 -19.86 15.72 -11.85
N PHE A 18 -19.12 16.80 -11.61
CA PHE A 18 -19.49 17.81 -10.60
C PHE A 18 -20.87 18.43 -10.87
N PHE A 19 -21.11 18.97 -12.07
CA PHE A 19 -22.36 19.69 -12.34
C PHE A 19 -23.58 18.77 -12.41
N VAL A 20 -23.44 17.53 -12.90
CA VAL A 20 -24.57 16.59 -12.93
C VAL A 20 -24.91 16.12 -11.51
N SER A 21 -23.91 15.75 -10.69
CA SER A 21 -24.14 15.42 -9.28
C SER A 21 -24.77 16.60 -8.53
N ALA A 22 -24.23 17.81 -8.68
CA ALA A 22 -24.77 19.02 -8.08
C ALA A 22 -26.21 19.30 -8.53
N ALA A 23 -26.51 19.14 -9.81
CA ALA A 23 -27.86 19.33 -10.34
C ALA A 23 -28.85 18.33 -9.73
N LEU A 24 -28.49 17.03 -9.65
CA LEU A 24 -29.35 16.01 -9.05
C LEU A 24 -29.63 16.31 -7.57
N ILE A 25 -28.61 16.70 -6.82
CA ILE A 25 -28.74 17.05 -5.40
C ILE A 25 -29.63 18.28 -5.22
N VAL A 26 -29.39 19.35 -5.99
CA VAL A 26 -30.18 20.58 -5.92
C VAL A 26 -31.62 20.35 -6.34
N VAL A 27 -31.86 19.59 -7.42
CA VAL A 27 -33.21 19.24 -7.87
C VAL A 27 -33.96 18.44 -6.81
N PHE A 28 -33.33 17.43 -6.20
CA PHE A 28 -33.94 16.70 -5.09
C PHE A 28 -34.22 17.62 -3.90
N THR A 29 -33.25 18.42 -3.48
CA THR A 29 -33.37 19.31 -2.30
C THR A 29 -34.50 20.32 -2.50
N LEU A 30 -34.57 20.95 -3.68
CA LEU A 30 -35.65 21.88 -4.03
C LEU A 30 -36.98 21.16 -4.16
N GLY A 31 -37.02 19.98 -4.80
CA GLY A 31 -38.23 19.18 -4.93
C GLY A 31 -38.81 18.79 -3.58
N MET A 32 -37.98 18.28 -2.67
CA MET A 32 -38.37 17.92 -1.31
C MET A 32 -38.83 19.15 -0.51
N SER A 33 -38.15 20.29 -0.66
CA SER A 33 -38.50 21.52 0.07
C SER A 33 -39.78 22.19 -0.44
N LEU A 34 -40.01 22.19 -1.76
CA LEU A 34 -41.12 22.90 -2.40
C LEU A 34 -42.37 22.03 -2.56
N LEU A 35 -42.19 20.72 -2.77
CA LEU A 35 -43.23 19.75 -3.08
C LEU A 35 -43.02 18.45 -2.26
N PRO A 36 -43.02 18.51 -0.92
CA PRO A 36 -42.68 17.36 -0.08
C PRO A 36 -43.63 16.17 -0.26
N GLY A 37 -44.95 16.42 -0.34
CA GLY A 37 -45.95 15.35 -0.46
C GLY A 37 -45.73 14.44 -1.68
N PRO A 38 -45.64 14.97 -2.92
CA PRO A 38 -45.34 14.17 -4.10
C PRO A 38 -43.99 13.44 -4.02
N VAL A 39 -42.93 14.09 -3.51
CA VAL A 39 -41.61 13.47 -3.40
C VAL A 39 -41.63 12.32 -2.39
N GLN A 40 -42.16 12.54 -1.19
CA GLN A 40 -42.32 11.51 -0.15
C GLN A 40 -43.16 10.33 -0.66
N SER A 41 -44.26 10.60 -1.39
CA SER A 41 -45.08 9.53 -1.96
C SER A 41 -44.32 8.65 -2.96
N VAL A 42 -43.53 9.24 -3.86
CA VAL A 42 -42.71 8.48 -4.82
C VAL A 42 -41.66 7.65 -4.09
N PHE A 43 -40.92 8.24 -3.15
CA PHE A 43 -39.89 7.54 -2.40
C PHE A 43 -40.48 6.42 -1.52
N GLY A 44 -41.61 6.67 -0.85
CA GLY A 44 -42.30 5.66 -0.05
C GLY A 44 -42.71 4.45 -0.87
N VAL A 45 -43.37 4.64 -2.03
CA VAL A 45 -43.78 3.52 -2.91
C VAL A 45 -42.58 2.69 -3.38
N VAL A 46 -41.52 3.35 -3.84
CA VAL A 46 -40.32 2.66 -4.33
C VAL A 46 -39.60 1.95 -3.19
N SER A 47 -39.44 2.61 -2.04
CA SER A 47 -38.81 1.99 -0.87
C SER A 47 -39.60 0.79 -0.36
N HIS A 48 -40.94 0.84 -0.37
CA HIS A 48 -41.79 -0.26 0.06
C HIS A 48 -41.57 -1.49 -0.84
N ALA A 49 -41.51 -1.29 -2.16
CA ALA A 49 -41.18 -2.36 -3.09
C ALA A 49 -39.77 -2.93 -2.82
N LEU A 50 -38.79 -2.04 -2.60
CA LEU A 50 -37.40 -2.44 -2.36
C LEU A 50 -37.22 -3.24 -1.06
N ARG A 51 -37.88 -2.82 0.03
CA ARG A 51 -37.88 -3.47 1.34
C ARG A 51 -38.50 -4.86 1.28
N TYR A 52 -39.74 -4.95 0.82
CA TYR A 52 -40.56 -6.16 1.06
C TYR A 52 -40.61 -7.12 -0.13
N GLN A 53 -40.34 -6.67 -1.37
CA GLN A 53 -40.34 -7.56 -2.55
C GLN A 53 -38.93 -7.98 -2.97
N THR A 54 -37.97 -7.07 -2.85
CA THR A 54 -36.57 -7.32 -3.25
C THR A 54 -35.58 -7.30 -2.09
N GLY A 55 -36.07 -7.29 -0.83
CA GLY A 55 -35.20 -7.23 0.35
C GLY A 55 -34.18 -8.37 0.42
N TRP A 56 -34.55 -9.55 -0.09
CA TRP A 56 -33.66 -10.71 -0.17
C TRP A 56 -32.39 -10.45 -0.99
N PHE A 57 -32.45 -9.57 -1.99
CA PHE A 57 -31.30 -9.21 -2.80
C PHE A 57 -30.25 -8.51 -1.94
N TYR A 58 -30.65 -7.64 -1.01
CA TYR A 58 -29.72 -6.97 -0.10
C TYR A 58 -29.06 -7.97 0.86
N THR A 59 -29.86 -8.78 1.55
CA THR A 59 -29.35 -9.79 2.48
C THR A 59 -28.37 -10.75 1.79
N PHE A 60 -28.76 -11.28 0.62
CA PHE A 60 -27.89 -12.17 -0.15
C PHE A 60 -26.61 -11.46 -0.64
N SER A 61 -26.72 -10.23 -1.15
CA SER A 61 -25.57 -9.48 -1.67
C SER A 61 -24.53 -9.23 -0.59
N VAL A 62 -24.93 -8.77 0.59
CA VAL A 62 -23.99 -8.50 1.69
C VAL A 62 -23.33 -9.77 2.18
N THR A 63 -24.09 -10.85 2.33
CA THR A 63 -23.52 -12.17 2.66
C THR A 63 -22.55 -12.66 1.60
N ALA A 64 -22.84 -12.44 0.31
CA ALA A 64 -21.94 -12.75 -0.78
C ALA A 64 -20.65 -11.91 -0.71
N LEU A 65 -20.72 -10.64 -0.32
CA LEU A 65 -19.55 -9.77 -0.09
C LEU A 65 -18.68 -10.26 1.07
N VAL A 66 -19.28 -10.73 2.17
CA VAL A 66 -18.55 -11.35 3.29
C VAL A 66 -17.80 -12.60 2.82
N ILE A 67 -18.52 -13.52 2.15
CA ILE A 67 -17.93 -14.75 1.61
C ILE A 67 -16.82 -14.43 0.61
N PHE A 68 -17.05 -13.44 -0.26
CA PHE A 68 -16.07 -12.97 -1.23
C PHE A 68 -14.79 -12.43 -0.56
N ALA A 69 -14.92 -11.53 0.41
CA ALA A 69 -13.79 -10.92 1.09
C ALA A 69 -12.95 -11.97 1.84
N ILE A 70 -13.61 -12.84 2.62
CA ILE A 70 -12.95 -13.94 3.35
C ILE A 70 -12.30 -14.92 2.37
N GLY A 71 -13.03 -15.33 1.33
CA GLY A 71 -12.53 -16.21 0.28
C GLY A 71 -11.29 -15.65 -0.40
N LEU A 72 -11.26 -14.33 -0.67
CA LEU A 72 -10.11 -13.67 -1.26
C LEU A 72 -8.89 -13.67 -0.32
N ALA A 73 -9.10 -13.38 0.97
CA ALA A 73 -8.06 -13.39 1.99
C ALA A 73 -7.43 -14.77 2.19
N LEU A 74 -8.24 -15.83 2.12
CA LEU A 74 -7.79 -17.23 2.23
C LEU A 74 -7.13 -17.75 0.94
N SER A 75 -7.50 -17.19 -0.22
CA SER A 75 -6.94 -17.59 -1.51
C SER A 75 -5.48 -17.15 -1.72
N ARG A 76 -4.90 -17.55 -2.85
CA ARG A 76 -3.59 -17.05 -3.33
C ARG A 76 -3.55 -15.53 -3.50
N TYR A 77 -4.69 -14.90 -3.83
CA TYR A 77 -4.79 -13.46 -4.02
C TYR A 77 -4.62 -12.70 -2.69
N GLY A 78 -4.82 -13.35 -1.54
CA GLY A 78 -4.56 -12.78 -0.23
C GLY A 78 -3.12 -12.29 -0.03
N ARG A 79 -2.16 -12.76 -0.84
CA ARG A 79 -0.74 -12.34 -0.79
C ARG A 79 -0.45 -11.07 -1.60
N VAL A 80 -1.37 -10.64 -2.47
CA VAL A 80 -1.17 -9.44 -3.30
C VAL A 80 -1.12 -8.21 -2.39
N LYS A 81 -0.21 -7.27 -2.67
CA LYS A 81 -0.12 -6.01 -1.94
C LYS A 81 -1.03 -4.94 -2.52
N ILE A 82 -1.58 -4.10 -1.65
CA ILE A 82 -2.33 -2.89 -1.97
C ILE A 82 -1.32 -1.79 -2.27
N GLY A 83 -0.77 -1.80 -3.49
CA GLY A 83 0.36 -0.96 -3.88
C GLY A 83 1.39 -1.73 -4.69
N ASP A 84 2.58 -1.17 -4.83
CA ASP A 84 3.69 -1.81 -5.56
C ASP A 84 4.16 -3.09 -4.83
N ASP A 85 4.77 -4.05 -5.54
CA ASP A 85 5.08 -5.37 -4.96
C ASP A 85 6.16 -5.32 -3.87
N ASP A 86 7.03 -4.34 -3.94
CA ASP A 86 8.09 -4.01 -2.98
C ASP A 86 7.62 -3.00 -1.91
N SER A 87 6.44 -2.40 -2.05
CA SER A 87 5.94 -1.42 -1.09
C SER A 87 5.80 -2.01 0.32
N VAL A 88 6.13 -1.18 1.32
CA VAL A 88 5.97 -1.49 2.75
C VAL A 88 4.78 -0.71 3.31
N PRO A 89 4.14 -1.20 4.40
CA PRO A 89 3.03 -0.48 5.02
C PRO A 89 3.43 0.95 5.45
N GLU A 90 2.68 1.97 5.00
CA GLU A 90 2.97 3.37 5.33
C GLU A 90 2.80 3.67 6.84
N TYR A 91 1.90 2.94 7.49
CA TYR A 91 1.61 3.06 8.91
C TYR A 91 1.95 1.75 9.62
N SER A 92 2.49 1.84 10.84
CA SER A 92 2.73 0.66 11.68
C SER A 92 1.42 -0.10 11.96
N GLY A 93 1.53 -1.38 12.32
CA GLY A 93 0.34 -2.21 12.62
C GLY A 93 -0.56 -1.57 13.68
N ILE A 94 0.03 -1.13 14.80
CA ILE A 94 -0.71 -0.51 15.91
C ILE A 94 -1.37 0.81 15.49
N ALA A 95 -0.64 1.67 14.75
CA ALA A 95 -1.20 2.93 14.28
C ALA A 95 -2.37 2.71 13.31
N TRP A 96 -2.25 1.75 12.41
CA TRP A 96 -3.32 1.38 11.48
C TRP A 96 -4.55 0.82 12.18
N PHE A 97 -4.37 -0.07 13.16
CA PHE A 97 -5.48 -0.58 13.97
C PHE A 97 -6.18 0.56 14.73
N GLY A 98 -5.43 1.49 15.33
CA GLY A 98 -5.99 2.66 15.99
C GLY A 98 -6.76 3.58 15.04
N MET A 99 -6.31 3.74 13.79
CA MET A 99 -7.02 4.54 12.78
C MET A 99 -8.28 3.86 12.25
N LEU A 100 -8.25 2.54 12.04
CA LEU A 100 -9.47 1.78 11.69
C LEU A 100 -10.53 1.89 12.78
N PHE A 101 -10.10 1.81 14.04
CA PHE A 101 -10.97 2.03 15.19
C PHE A 101 -11.58 3.44 15.21
N ALA A 102 -10.75 4.47 15.00
CA ALA A 102 -11.17 5.88 15.00
C ALA A 102 -12.16 6.22 13.89
N ALA A 103 -12.11 5.52 12.75
CA ALA A 103 -12.82 5.90 11.54
C ALA A 103 -14.26 5.37 11.42
N GLY A 104 -14.69 4.47 12.30
CA GLY A 104 -15.75 3.52 11.94
C GLY A 104 -17.17 3.80 12.40
N VAL A 105 -17.40 3.99 13.70
CA VAL A 105 -18.72 3.57 14.24
C VAL A 105 -19.32 4.46 15.34
N GLY A 106 -18.61 5.51 15.76
CA GLY A 106 -18.92 6.25 16.98
C GLY A 106 -20.38 6.73 17.09
N ALA A 107 -20.82 7.59 16.18
CA ALA A 107 -22.18 8.13 16.23
C ALA A 107 -23.27 7.07 16.01
N VAL A 108 -23.02 6.09 15.14
CA VAL A 108 -23.98 5.04 14.81
C VAL A 108 -24.26 4.16 16.03
N LEU A 109 -23.20 3.76 16.74
CA LEU A 109 -23.31 2.96 17.96
C LEU A 109 -23.94 3.73 19.13
N MET A 110 -23.75 5.05 19.18
CA MET A 110 -24.43 5.90 20.16
C MET A 110 -25.94 5.93 19.95
N PHE A 111 -26.41 5.82 18.70
CA PHE A 111 -27.85 5.75 18.39
C PHE A 111 -28.39 4.34 18.60
N TRP A 112 -27.84 3.36 17.87
CA TRP A 112 -28.43 2.02 17.76
C TRP A 112 -27.98 1.04 18.84
N GLY A 113 -26.89 1.34 19.56
CA GLY A 113 -26.33 0.42 20.56
C GLY A 113 -27.24 0.12 21.75
N VAL A 114 -28.26 0.95 21.98
CA VAL A 114 -29.31 0.72 22.98
C VAL A 114 -30.65 0.44 22.30
N ALA A 115 -30.99 1.25 21.30
CA ALA A 115 -32.27 1.20 20.61
C ALA A 115 -32.55 -0.16 19.97
N GLU A 116 -31.56 -0.72 19.27
CA GLU A 116 -31.75 -1.97 18.54
C GLU A 116 -31.88 -3.20 19.46
N PRO A 117 -31.00 -3.42 20.46
CA PRO A 117 -31.16 -4.53 21.38
C PRO A 117 -32.50 -4.51 22.14
N ILE A 118 -32.96 -3.34 22.60
CA ILE A 118 -34.27 -3.24 23.29
C ILE A 118 -35.41 -3.56 22.33
N ASN A 119 -35.37 -3.03 21.10
CA ASN A 119 -36.44 -3.29 20.14
C ASN A 119 -36.56 -4.79 19.80
N HIS A 120 -35.43 -5.47 19.54
CA HIS A 120 -35.44 -6.91 19.25
C HIS A 120 -35.69 -7.78 20.48
N TYR A 121 -35.42 -7.28 21.68
CA TYR A 121 -35.78 -7.95 22.92
C TYR A 121 -37.31 -7.95 23.14
N ALA A 122 -37.95 -6.82 22.85
CA ALA A 122 -39.41 -6.67 22.94
C ALA A 122 -40.14 -7.32 21.75
N ASN A 123 -39.59 -7.21 20.55
CA ASN A 123 -40.15 -7.72 19.30
C ASN A 123 -39.15 -8.68 18.61
N PRO A 124 -38.94 -9.89 19.14
CA PRO A 124 -37.97 -10.82 18.58
C PRO A 124 -38.39 -11.29 17.18
N PRO A 125 -37.50 -11.19 16.17
CA PRO A 125 -37.83 -11.54 14.79
C PRO A 125 -37.62 -13.02 14.48
N MET A 126 -36.87 -13.72 15.33
CA MET A 126 -36.59 -15.13 15.15
C MET A 126 -37.83 -15.96 15.48
N TYR A 127 -38.14 -16.92 14.61
CA TYR A 127 -39.32 -17.76 14.80
C TYR A 127 -39.24 -18.58 16.09
N GLY A 128 -40.34 -18.59 16.84
CA GLY A 128 -40.47 -19.36 18.09
C GLY A 128 -39.77 -18.72 19.29
N THR A 129 -39.34 -17.46 19.20
CA THR A 129 -38.81 -16.71 20.33
C THR A 129 -39.90 -15.87 20.97
N GLU A 130 -40.13 -16.05 22.27
CA GLU A 130 -41.11 -15.26 23.02
C GLU A 130 -40.56 -13.85 23.35
N PRO A 131 -41.37 -12.79 23.18
CA PRO A 131 -41.04 -11.44 23.65
C PRO A 131 -40.55 -11.40 25.09
N ALA A 132 -39.56 -10.55 25.36
CA ALA A 132 -38.99 -10.32 26.69
C ALA A 132 -38.39 -11.56 27.40
N SER A 133 -38.21 -12.69 26.69
CA SER A 133 -37.59 -13.91 27.23
C SER A 133 -36.06 -13.83 27.28
N ASP A 134 -35.41 -14.73 28.03
CA ASP A 134 -33.95 -14.87 28.05
C ASP A 134 -33.39 -15.16 26.64
N ARG A 135 -34.12 -15.95 25.85
CA ARG A 135 -33.78 -16.23 24.46
C ARG A 135 -33.82 -14.96 23.61
N ALA A 136 -34.86 -14.14 23.76
CA ALA A 136 -34.97 -12.87 23.04
C ALA A 136 -33.80 -11.93 23.40
N ALA A 137 -33.36 -11.91 24.66
CA ALA A 137 -32.24 -11.08 25.09
C ALA A 137 -30.93 -11.49 24.40
N VAL A 138 -30.64 -12.79 24.32
CA VAL A 138 -29.44 -13.31 23.64
C VAL A 138 -29.51 -13.04 22.14
N GLU A 139 -30.64 -13.35 21.50
CA GLU A 139 -30.82 -13.14 20.05
C GLU A 139 -30.77 -11.66 19.67
N ALA A 140 -31.31 -10.76 20.48
CA ALA A 140 -31.26 -9.32 20.25
C ALA A 140 -29.83 -8.77 20.16
N LEU A 141 -28.93 -9.22 21.07
CA LEU A 141 -27.51 -8.84 21.02
C LEU A 141 -26.81 -9.42 19.79
N ASN A 142 -27.12 -10.67 19.42
CA ASN A 142 -26.53 -11.31 18.23
C ASN A 142 -26.99 -10.65 16.93
N ILE A 143 -28.25 -10.22 16.85
CA ILE A 143 -28.80 -9.45 15.72
C ILE A 143 -28.11 -8.09 15.61
N ALA A 144 -27.94 -7.37 16.72
CA ALA A 144 -27.21 -6.11 16.70
C ALA A 144 -25.74 -6.28 16.26
N ASN A 145 -25.07 -7.34 16.74
CA ASN A 145 -23.73 -7.70 16.25
C ASN A 145 -23.73 -8.10 14.77
N PHE A 146 -24.81 -8.70 14.25
CA PHE A 146 -24.94 -9.01 12.83
C PHE A 146 -25.02 -7.75 11.98
N HIS A 147 -25.88 -6.79 12.36
CA HIS A 147 -26.06 -5.55 11.61
C HIS A 147 -24.85 -4.63 11.63
N PHE A 148 -24.08 -4.58 12.73
CA PHE A 148 -22.94 -3.65 12.85
C PHE A 148 -21.55 -4.32 12.81
N GLY A 149 -21.49 -5.65 12.89
CA GLY A 149 -20.26 -6.43 12.86
C GLY A 149 -19.82 -6.76 11.43
N VAL A 150 -19.51 -8.04 11.19
CA VAL A 150 -18.78 -8.49 9.99
C VAL A 150 -19.48 -8.07 8.68
N HIS A 151 -20.81 -8.09 8.65
CA HIS A 151 -21.58 -7.79 7.45
C HIS A 151 -21.52 -6.30 7.08
N MET A 152 -21.69 -5.39 8.04
CA MET A 152 -21.48 -3.95 7.82
C MET A 152 -20.08 -3.68 7.31
N TRP A 153 -19.08 -4.27 7.95
CA TRP A 153 -17.68 -4.04 7.61
C TRP A 153 -17.28 -4.66 6.28
N ALA A 154 -17.95 -5.70 5.81
CA ALA A 154 -17.75 -6.23 4.46
C ALA A 154 -18.19 -5.23 3.37
N ILE A 155 -19.30 -4.53 3.60
CA ILE A 155 -19.79 -3.45 2.71
C ILE A 155 -18.77 -2.30 2.63
N LEU A 156 -18.02 -2.06 3.70
CA LEU A 156 -16.98 -1.03 3.72
C LEU A 156 -15.63 -1.54 3.17
N ALA A 157 -15.32 -2.82 3.44
CA ALA A 157 -14.06 -3.44 3.08
C ALA A 157 -13.94 -3.70 1.59
N VAL A 158 -14.99 -4.16 0.91
CA VAL A 158 -14.90 -4.51 -0.52
C VAL A 158 -14.63 -3.27 -1.39
N PRO A 159 -15.39 -2.16 -1.27
CA PRO A 159 -15.06 -0.91 -1.93
C PRO A 159 -13.68 -0.40 -1.54
N GLY A 160 -13.30 -0.45 -0.25
CA GLY A 160 -11.97 -0.03 0.18
C GLY A 160 -10.84 -0.85 -0.44
N LEU A 161 -11.03 -2.15 -0.59
CA LEU A 161 -10.09 -3.01 -1.30
C LEU A 161 -10.06 -2.68 -2.80
N THR A 162 -11.20 -2.38 -3.41
CA THR A 162 -11.26 -1.98 -4.82
C THR A 162 -10.53 -0.65 -5.05
N PHE A 163 -10.78 0.38 -4.24
CA PHE A 163 -10.02 1.63 -4.29
C PHE A 163 -8.54 1.36 -4.10
N GLY A 164 -8.16 0.63 -3.06
CA GLY A 164 -6.76 0.32 -2.80
C GLY A 164 -6.07 -0.39 -3.98
N TYR A 165 -6.76 -1.36 -4.59
CA TYR A 165 -6.23 -2.08 -5.73
C TYR A 165 -6.15 -1.21 -6.99
N PHE A 166 -7.27 -0.63 -7.42
CA PHE A 166 -7.28 0.11 -8.69
C PHE A 166 -6.49 1.42 -8.62
N THR A 167 -6.49 2.10 -7.48
CA THR A 167 -5.75 3.35 -7.28
C THR A 167 -4.28 3.11 -7.00
N TYR A 168 -3.90 2.22 -6.07
CA TYR A 168 -2.49 2.08 -5.69
C TYR A 168 -1.74 0.99 -6.45
N LYS A 169 -2.39 -0.11 -6.84
CA LYS A 169 -1.77 -1.18 -7.65
C LYS A 169 -1.82 -0.86 -9.13
N ARG A 170 -3.00 -0.48 -9.66
CA ARG A 170 -3.18 -0.16 -11.09
C ARG A 170 -3.03 1.31 -11.46
N LYS A 171 -2.76 2.19 -10.48
CA LYS A 171 -2.49 3.63 -10.70
C LYS A 171 -3.63 4.38 -11.43
N LEU A 172 -4.87 3.92 -11.28
CA LEU A 172 -6.05 4.57 -11.84
C LEU A 172 -6.58 5.68 -10.92
N PRO A 173 -7.36 6.64 -11.44
CA PRO A 173 -7.99 7.68 -10.61
C PRO A 173 -8.77 7.09 -9.42
N PRO A 174 -8.80 7.72 -8.23
CA PRO A 174 -9.59 7.32 -7.06
C PRO A 174 -11.09 7.56 -7.29
N ARG A 175 -11.67 6.76 -8.19
CA ARG A 175 -13.06 6.83 -8.64
C ARG A 175 -13.67 5.44 -8.59
N VAL A 176 -14.98 5.38 -8.33
CA VAL A 176 -15.70 4.10 -8.33
C VAL A 176 -15.68 3.49 -9.74
N SER A 177 -15.75 4.32 -10.79
CA SER A 177 -15.64 3.89 -12.18
C SER A 177 -14.33 3.17 -12.52
N SER A 178 -13.23 3.50 -11.84
CA SER A 178 -11.92 2.83 -12.03
C SER A 178 -11.98 1.34 -11.72
N ALA A 179 -12.85 0.94 -10.80
CA ALA A 179 -13.06 -0.47 -10.49
C ALA A 179 -13.63 -1.26 -11.68
N PHE A 180 -14.29 -0.59 -12.62
CA PHE A 180 -14.90 -1.21 -13.80
C PHE A 180 -13.97 -1.26 -15.02
N HIS A 181 -12.74 -0.76 -14.90
CA HIS A 181 -11.71 -0.85 -15.95
C HIS A 181 -11.52 -2.25 -16.55
N PRO A 182 -11.57 -3.38 -15.79
CA PRO A 182 -11.37 -4.72 -16.36
C PRO A 182 -12.37 -5.13 -17.45
N VAL A 183 -13.53 -4.46 -17.51
CA VAL A 183 -14.58 -4.67 -18.52
C VAL A 183 -14.74 -3.47 -19.43
N LEU A 184 -14.75 -2.25 -18.87
CA LEU A 184 -14.97 -1.04 -19.64
C LEU A 184 -13.71 -0.51 -20.36
N GLY A 185 -12.50 -0.92 -19.96
CA GLY A 185 -11.25 -0.36 -20.45
C GLY A 185 -11.24 1.17 -20.34
N ASP A 186 -10.90 1.86 -21.43
CA ASP A 186 -10.94 3.33 -21.53
C ASP A 186 -12.35 3.93 -21.36
N GLY A 187 -13.40 3.09 -21.46
CA GLY A 187 -14.79 3.48 -21.23
C GLY A 187 -15.08 4.02 -19.82
N ILE A 188 -14.16 3.84 -18.86
CA ILE A 188 -14.23 4.48 -17.53
C ILE A 188 -14.18 6.01 -17.60
N HIS A 189 -13.60 6.59 -18.66
CA HIS A 189 -13.60 8.04 -18.90
C HIS A 189 -14.82 8.51 -19.72
N GLY A 190 -15.57 7.55 -20.27
CA GLY A 190 -16.75 7.75 -21.09
C GLY A 190 -18.03 8.02 -20.28
N PRO A 191 -19.21 8.01 -20.94
CA PRO A 191 -20.49 8.31 -20.30
C PRO A 191 -20.85 7.31 -19.19
N TRP A 192 -20.56 6.01 -19.38
CA TRP A 192 -20.85 4.98 -18.39
C TRP A 192 -20.01 5.12 -17.12
N GLY A 193 -18.70 5.35 -17.24
CA GLY A 193 -17.85 5.61 -16.07
C GLY A 193 -18.27 6.88 -15.33
N LYS A 194 -18.56 7.96 -16.06
CA LYS A 194 -19.10 9.20 -15.46
C LYS A 194 -20.44 8.99 -14.75
N ALA A 195 -21.33 8.15 -15.26
CA ALA A 195 -22.60 7.83 -14.61
C ALA A 195 -22.38 7.08 -13.28
N ILE A 196 -21.45 6.12 -13.24
CA ILE A 196 -21.06 5.40 -12.01
C ILE A 196 -20.51 6.39 -10.97
N ASP A 197 -19.63 7.30 -11.38
CA ASP A 197 -19.03 8.30 -10.47
C ASP A 197 -20.07 9.30 -9.96
N VAL A 198 -20.97 9.77 -10.83
CA VAL A 198 -22.09 10.66 -10.45
C VAL A 198 -22.99 9.99 -9.41
N LEU A 199 -23.40 8.74 -9.67
CA LEU A 199 -24.23 7.97 -8.75
C LEU A 199 -23.54 7.77 -7.40
N SER A 200 -22.24 7.48 -7.40
CA SER A 200 -21.46 7.26 -6.18
C SER A 200 -21.34 8.52 -5.33
N ILE A 201 -21.13 9.69 -5.96
CA ILE A 201 -21.09 10.98 -5.26
C ILE A 201 -22.47 11.31 -4.69
N VAL A 202 -23.54 11.17 -5.49
CA VAL A 202 -24.92 11.43 -5.02
C VAL A 202 -25.25 10.52 -3.85
N ALA A 203 -24.96 9.22 -3.95
CA ALA A 203 -25.17 8.28 -2.86
C ALA A 203 -24.43 8.68 -1.59
N THR A 204 -23.16 9.09 -1.71
CA THR A 204 -22.36 9.52 -0.56
C THR A 204 -22.95 10.76 0.12
N VAL A 205 -23.41 11.75 -0.64
CA VAL A 205 -24.09 12.94 -0.08
C VAL A 205 -25.34 12.54 0.70
N PHE A 206 -26.17 11.66 0.13
CA PHE A 206 -27.42 11.23 0.77
C PHE A 206 -27.17 10.34 2.00
N GLY A 207 -26.18 9.45 1.94
CA GLY A 207 -25.76 8.63 3.09
C GLY A 207 -25.29 9.48 4.27
N LEU A 208 -24.44 10.48 4.00
CA LEU A 208 -24.01 11.44 5.02
C LEU A 208 -25.17 12.30 5.54
N ALA A 209 -26.06 12.75 4.66
CA ALA A 209 -27.23 13.54 5.04
C ALA A 209 -28.17 12.76 5.97
N VAL A 210 -28.36 11.46 5.70
CA VAL A 210 -29.16 10.56 6.54
C VAL A 210 -28.51 10.35 7.89
N SER A 211 -27.20 10.10 7.93
CA SER A 211 -26.47 10.01 9.20
C SER A 211 -26.60 11.30 10.03
N VAL A 212 -26.40 12.47 9.42
CA VAL A 212 -26.57 13.78 10.10
C VAL A 212 -28.02 13.98 10.56
N GLY A 213 -29.00 13.49 9.80
CA GLY A 213 -30.42 13.55 10.15
C GLY A 213 -30.72 12.72 11.39
N LEU A 214 -30.27 11.47 11.44
CA LEU A 214 -30.36 10.61 12.63
C LEU A 214 -29.71 11.29 13.85
N GLY A 215 -28.56 11.94 13.63
CA GLY A 215 -27.88 12.72 14.65
C GLY A 215 -28.69 13.90 15.17
N ALA A 216 -29.30 14.67 14.28
CA ALA A 216 -30.14 15.80 14.65
C ALA A 216 -31.38 15.36 15.44
N LEU A 217 -32.01 14.25 15.04
CA LEU A 217 -33.11 13.62 15.77
C LEU A 217 -32.66 13.20 17.18
N GLN A 218 -31.50 12.55 17.29
CA GLN A 218 -30.94 12.12 18.57
C GLN A 218 -30.55 13.29 19.49
N ILE A 219 -29.92 14.34 18.94
CA ILE A 219 -29.57 15.54 19.70
C ILE A 219 -30.84 16.24 20.18
N ASN A 220 -31.86 16.39 19.32
CA ASN A 220 -33.13 16.99 19.75
C ASN A 220 -33.76 16.17 20.87
N SER A 221 -33.80 14.83 20.75
CA SER A 221 -34.32 13.95 21.80
C SER A 221 -33.55 14.09 23.12
N GLY A 222 -32.21 14.15 23.06
CA GLY A 222 -31.39 14.40 24.24
C GLY A 222 -31.63 15.77 24.88
N LEU A 223 -31.82 16.81 24.09
CA LEU A 223 -32.20 18.14 24.59
C LEU A 223 -33.59 18.13 25.24
N THR A 224 -34.53 17.33 24.72
CA THR A 224 -35.83 17.10 25.35
C THR A 224 -35.68 16.48 26.73
N TYR A 225 -34.88 15.43 26.84
CA TYR A 225 -34.68 14.71 28.11
C TYR A 225 -33.93 15.52 29.16
N VAL A 226 -32.91 16.28 28.76
CA VAL A 226 -32.06 17.02 29.70
C VAL A 226 -32.64 18.39 30.06
N TYR A 227 -33.25 19.07 29.08
CA TYR A 227 -33.64 20.48 29.21
C TYR A 227 -35.14 20.74 28.96
N GLY A 228 -35.93 19.72 28.62
CA GLY A 228 -37.36 19.87 28.33
C GLY A 228 -37.66 20.60 27.01
N ILE A 229 -36.68 20.73 26.12
CA ILE A 229 -36.85 21.36 24.80
C ILE A 229 -37.71 20.43 23.92
N PRO A 230 -38.82 20.88 23.31
CA PRO A 230 -39.70 19.97 22.56
C PRO A 230 -39.01 19.37 21.32
N MET A 231 -39.50 18.22 20.87
CA MET A 231 -39.18 17.71 19.53
C MET A 231 -39.84 18.61 18.49
N GLY A 232 -39.10 18.99 17.44
CA GLY A 232 -39.69 19.78 16.36
C GLY A 232 -38.76 20.02 15.18
N GLY A 233 -39.32 20.02 13.97
CA GLY A 233 -38.56 20.19 12.73
C GLY A 233 -37.72 21.46 12.69
N TRP A 234 -38.19 22.57 13.29
CA TRP A 234 -37.40 23.82 13.35
C TRP A 234 -36.20 23.74 14.30
N ILE A 235 -36.29 22.95 15.38
CA ILE A 235 -35.16 22.70 16.31
C ILE A 235 -34.15 21.79 15.62
N GLN A 236 -34.63 20.73 14.98
CA GLN A 236 -33.79 19.84 14.17
C GLN A 236 -33.08 20.62 13.05
N ALA A 237 -33.77 21.54 12.37
CA ALA A 237 -33.17 22.44 11.40
C ALA A 237 -32.07 23.31 12.01
N ALA A 238 -32.29 23.86 13.20
CA ALA A 238 -31.31 24.67 13.92
C ALA A 238 -30.07 23.84 14.32
N ILE A 239 -30.27 22.61 14.77
CA ILE A 239 -29.19 21.66 15.07
C ILE A 239 -28.39 21.33 13.81
N ILE A 240 -29.06 21.01 12.70
CA ILE A 240 -28.41 20.72 11.41
C ILE A 240 -27.64 21.96 10.92
N ALA A 241 -28.23 23.15 11.02
CA ALA A 241 -27.58 24.39 10.64
C ALA A 241 -26.34 24.66 11.49
N LEU A 242 -26.39 24.40 12.81
CA LEU A 242 -25.24 24.51 13.70
C LEU A 242 -24.13 23.53 13.32
N ILE A 243 -24.45 22.25 13.16
CA ILE A 243 -23.48 21.20 12.77
C ILE A 243 -22.84 21.56 11.42
N THR A 244 -23.65 21.98 10.45
CA THR A 244 -23.19 22.38 9.12
C THR A 244 -22.32 23.64 9.17
N ALA A 245 -22.69 24.63 9.98
CA ALA A 245 -21.91 25.86 10.15
C ALA A 245 -20.55 25.60 10.79
N VAL A 246 -20.48 24.72 11.80
CA VAL A 246 -19.21 24.35 12.43
C VAL A 246 -18.35 23.51 11.49
N GLY A 247 -18.94 22.56 10.76
CA GLY A 247 -18.25 21.83 9.69
C GLY A 247 -17.72 22.75 8.60
N LEU A 248 -18.51 23.75 8.19
CA LEU A 248 -18.08 24.75 7.21
C LEU A 248 -16.94 25.61 7.74
N ALA A 249 -16.99 26.03 9.00
CA ALA A 249 -15.91 26.77 9.64
C ALA A 249 -14.62 25.95 9.68
N SER A 250 -14.71 24.64 9.93
CA SER A 250 -13.57 23.70 9.84
C SER A 250 -12.93 23.69 8.45
N VAL A 251 -13.74 23.51 7.41
CA VAL A 251 -13.30 23.49 6.01
C VAL A 251 -12.66 24.81 5.59
N LEU A 252 -13.24 25.94 6.00
CA LEU A 252 -12.74 27.29 5.71
C LEU A 252 -11.42 27.60 6.42
N ALA A 253 -11.29 27.16 7.67
CA ALA A 253 -10.10 27.41 8.46
C ALA A 253 -8.92 26.51 8.05
N GLY A 254 -9.12 25.54 7.14
CA GLY A 254 -8.09 24.60 6.70
C GLY A 254 -7.47 23.83 7.87
N MET A 255 -8.20 23.69 8.97
CA MET A 255 -7.68 23.16 10.22
C MET A 255 -7.65 21.64 10.21
N GLU A 256 -6.87 21.03 9.32
CA GLU A 256 -6.61 19.58 9.37
C GLU A 256 -6.08 19.17 10.76
N LYS A 257 -5.25 20.02 11.38
CA LYS A 257 -4.76 19.84 12.74
C LYS A 257 -5.86 20.00 13.80
N GLY A 258 -6.84 20.89 13.59
CA GLY A 258 -7.93 21.15 14.52
C GLY A 258 -8.96 20.03 14.53
N VAL A 259 -9.39 19.58 13.35
CA VAL A 259 -10.29 18.43 13.18
C VAL A 259 -9.67 17.17 13.76
N LYS A 260 -8.39 16.93 13.50
CA LYS A 260 -7.67 15.79 14.05
C LYS A 260 -7.64 15.81 15.58
N ARG A 261 -7.40 16.97 16.21
CA ARG A 261 -7.46 17.12 17.68
C ARG A 261 -8.87 16.92 18.23
N LEU A 262 -9.87 17.48 17.55
CA LEU A 262 -11.27 17.35 17.94
C LEU A 262 -11.74 15.89 17.86
N SER A 263 -11.35 15.17 16.79
CA SER A 263 -11.59 13.74 16.61
C SER A 263 -10.92 12.90 17.72
N TYR A 264 -9.66 13.16 18.06
CA TYR A 264 -9.00 12.47 19.17
C TYR A 264 -9.67 12.73 20.52
N ALA A 265 -10.01 13.99 20.82
CA ALA A 265 -10.74 14.33 22.03
C ALA A 265 -12.11 13.62 22.08
N ASN A 266 -12.79 13.53 20.93
CA ASN A 266 -14.06 12.84 20.84
C ASN A 266 -13.97 11.34 21.11
N ILE A 267 -12.95 10.68 20.56
CA ILE A 267 -12.70 9.25 20.81
C ILE A 267 -12.44 9.02 22.30
N VAL A 268 -11.63 9.87 22.94
CA VAL A 268 -11.38 9.78 24.38
C VAL A 268 -12.67 9.94 25.18
N LEU A 269 -13.52 10.91 24.83
CA LEU A 269 -14.81 11.11 25.50
C LEU A 269 -15.77 9.93 25.27
N ALA A 270 -15.83 9.38 24.05
CA ALA A 270 -16.66 8.23 23.73
C ALA A 270 -16.21 6.97 24.49
N VAL A 271 -14.90 6.72 24.56
CA VAL A 271 -14.33 5.62 25.35
C VAL A 271 -14.55 5.85 26.85
N ALA A 272 -14.41 7.09 27.35
CA ALA A 272 -14.70 7.41 28.74
C ALA A 272 -16.18 7.15 29.08
N LEU A 273 -17.11 7.49 28.17
CA LEU A 273 -18.54 7.19 28.34
C LEU A 273 -18.81 5.69 28.31
N LEU A 274 -18.18 4.94 27.39
CA LEU A 274 -18.26 3.48 27.35
C LEU A 274 -17.77 2.84 28.67
N LEU A 275 -16.61 3.28 29.18
CA LEU A 275 -16.07 2.82 30.45
C LEU A 275 -16.97 3.21 31.63
N PHE A 276 -17.55 4.41 31.60
CA PHE A 276 -18.54 4.81 32.60
C PHE A 276 -19.73 3.84 32.61
N VAL A 277 -20.33 3.53 31.46
CA VAL A 277 -21.47 2.60 31.37
C VAL A 277 -21.08 1.20 31.87
N LEU A 278 -19.88 0.72 31.52
CA LEU A 278 -19.35 -0.55 32.02
C LEU A 278 -19.21 -0.58 33.55
N MET A 279 -18.74 0.52 34.15
CA MET A 279 -18.49 0.62 35.58
C MET A 279 -19.76 0.92 36.40
N ALA A 280 -20.68 1.72 35.84
CA ALA A 280 -21.97 2.03 36.45
C ALA A 280 -22.99 0.91 36.27
N GLY A 281 -22.79 0.03 35.28
CA GLY A 281 -23.56 -1.18 35.06
C GLY A 281 -23.14 -2.34 35.97
N ALA A 282 -23.70 -3.52 35.72
CA ALA A 282 -23.30 -4.75 36.39
C ALA A 282 -21.99 -5.26 35.79
N THR A 283 -20.85 -4.71 36.23
CA THR A 283 -19.55 -4.87 35.54
C THR A 283 -19.19 -6.34 35.27
N MET A 284 -19.36 -7.25 36.24
CA MET A 284 -18.98 -8.65 36.05
C MET A 284 -19.94 -9.40 35.11
N ASP A 285 -21.24 -9.11 35.16
CA ASP A 285 -22.20 -9.71 34.24
C ASP A 285 -22.04 -9.16 32.82
N THR A 286 -21.65 -7.90 32.71
CA THR A 286 -21.27 -7.27 31.43
C THR A 286 -20.05 -7.96 30.84
N MET A 287 -19.04 -8.29 31.65
CA MET A 287 -17.88 -9.08 31.19
C MET A 287 -18.28 -10.48 30.71
N ARG A 288 -19.21 -11.16 31.40
CA ARG A 288 -19.77 -12.44 30.93
C ARG A 288 -20.50 -12.27 29.61
N SER A 289 -21.33 -11.23 29.51
CA SER A 289 -22.07 -10.90 28.28
C SER A 289 -21.15 -10.62 27.10
N ILE A 290 -20.00 -9.95 27.30
CA ILE A 290 -19.00 -9.75 26.24
C ILE A 290 -18.53 -11.09 25.66
N VAL A 291 -18.17 -12.04 26.53
CA VAL A 291 -17.69 -13.37 26.10
C VAL A 291 -18.80 -14.17 25.43
N GLU A 292 -19.99 -14.21 26.05
CA GLU A 292 -21.16 -14.93 25.52
C GLU A 292 -21.66 -14.35 24.19
N SER A 293 -21.66 -13.02 24.05
CA SER A 293 -22.14 -12.34 22.84
C SER A 293 -21.25 -12.63 21.63
N VAL A 294 -19.93 -12.76 21.83
CA VAL A 294 -19.01 -13.20 20.75
C VAL A 294 -19.34 -14.62 20.30
N GLY A 295 -19.48 -15.56 21.25
CA GLY A 295 -19.81 -16.96 20.93
C GLY A 295 -21.20 -17.12 20.31
N GLY A 296 -22.19 -16.44 20.87
CA GLY A 296 -23.57 -16.41 20.39
C GLY A 296 -23.67 -15.84 18.97
N TYR A 297 -22.97 -14.73 18.71
CA TYR A 297 -22.93 -14.12 17.39
C TYR A 297 -22.34 -15.07 16.35
N VAL A 298 -21.17 -15.68 16.63
CA VAL A 298 -20.54 -16.64 15.71
C VAL A 298 -21.45 -17.85 15.44
N ASN A 299 -22.15 -18.35 16.47
CA ASN A 299 -23.06 -19.47 16.33
C ASN A 299 -24.31 -19.12 15.50
N GLN A 300 -24.86 -17.91 15.66
CA GLN A 300 -26.09 -17.47 14.97
C GLN A 300 -25.81 -16.89 13.57
N LEU A 301 -24.55 -16.56 13.26
CA LEU A 301 -24.13 -15.90 12.02
C LEU A 301 -24.63 -16.62 10.75
N PRO A 302 -24.50 -17.95 10.59
CA PRO A 302 -24.96 -18.61 9.36
C PRO A 302 -26.47 -18.49 9.17
N THR A 303 -27.24 -18.50 10.26
CA THR A 303 -28.68 -18.32 10.20
C THR A 303 -29.05 -16.89 9.82
N LEU A 304 -28.48 -15.89 10.51
CA LEU A 304 -28.76 -14.48 10.25
C LEU A 304 -28.34 -14.05 8.83
N ALA A 305 -27.21 -14.56 8.33
CA ALA A 305 -26.68 -14.25 7.01
C ALA A 305 -27.64 -14.60 5.84
N PHE A 306 -28.58 -15.53 6.06
CA PHE A 306 -29.58 -15.92 5.06
C PHE A 306 -31.02 -15.73 5.56
N PHE A 307 -31.22 -15.12 6.72
CA PHE A 307 -32.54 -14.89 7.28
C PHE A 307 -33.24 -13.76 6.52
N ASN A 308 -34.42 -14.06 5.97
CA ASN A 308 -35.19 -13.15 5.15
C ASN A 308 -36.61 -12.89 5.68
N ASP A 309 -36.93 -13.40 6.88
CA ASP A 309 -38.25 -13.26 7.48
C ASP A 309 -39.40 -13.75 6.56
N THR A 310 -39.17 -14.85 5.83
CA THR A 310 -40.10 -15.37 4.81
C THR A 310 -41.51 -15.64 5.33
N PHE A 311 -41.66 -16.14 6.56
CA PHE A 311 -42.96 -16.41 7.17
C PHE A 311 -43.58 -15.19 7.86
N GLY A 312 -42.79 -14.14 8.16
CA GLY A 312 -43.28 -12.82 8.58
C GLY A 312 -43.50 -11.84 7.41
N GLY A 313 -43.46 -12.34 6.17
CA GLY A 313 -43.68 -11.55 4.96
C GLY A 313 -42.52 -10.66 4.56
N GLY A 314 -41.33 -10.84 5.15
CA GLY A 314 -40.15 -10.00 4.92
C GLY A 314 -40.22 -8.64 5.60
N THR A 315 -41.18 -8.44 6.53
CA THR A 315 -41.43 -7.14 7.15
C THR A 315 -40.24 -6.72 8.00
N TRP A 316 -39.78 -7.62 8.87
CA TRP A 316 -38.66 -7.32 9.76
C TRP A 316 -37.35 -7.11 8.98
N SER A 317 -37.08 -7.98 8.00
CA SER A 317 -35.87 -7.88 7.19
C SER A 317 -35.87 -6.59 6.36
N GLY A 318 -37.03 -6.16 5.86
CA GLY A 318 -37.22 -4.88 5.18
C GLY A 318 -37.03 -3.66 6.08
N ASP A 319 -37.48 -3.72 7.33
CA ASP A 319 -37.46 -2.59 8.26
C ASP A 319 -36.07 -2.36 8.88
N TRP A 320 -35.34 -3.44 9.13
CA TRP A 320 -34.04 -3.41 9.80
C TRP A 320 -32.89 -3.72 8.85
N THR A 321 -32.81 -4.97 8.38
CA THR A 321 -31.65 -5.49 7.65
C THR A 321 -31.43 -4.75 6.32
N VAL A 322 -32.48 -4.58 5.52
CA VAL A 322 -32.42 -3.85 4.24
C VAL A 322 -32.10 -2.38 4.46
N PHE A 323 -32.67 -1.75 5.49
CA PHE A 323 -32.33 -0.37 5.84
C PHE A 323 -30.83 -0.23 6.15
N TYR A 324 -30.28 -1.08 7.04
CA TYR A 324 -28.86 -1.01 7.38
C TYR A 324 -27.95 -1.26 6.19
N TRP A 325 -28.28 -2.20 5.32
CA TRP A 325 -27.51 -2.48 4.11
C TRP A 325 -27.57 -1.35 3.10
N ALA A 326 -28.77 -0.80 2.85
CA ALA A 326 -28.93 0.31 1.93
C ALA A 326 -28.28 1.60 2.46
N TRP A 327 -28.36 1.85 3.76
CA TRP A 327 -27.63 2.94 4.38
C TRP A 327 -26.12 2.73 4.28
N THR A 328 -25.63 1.54 4.62
CA THR A 328 -24.19 1.27 4.66
C THR A 328 -23.52 1.33 3.29
N VAL A 329 -24.21 0.90 2.23
CA VAL A 329 -23.63 0.93 0.87
C VAL A 329 -23.48 2.37 0.33
N THR A 330 -24.35 3.30 0.75
CA THR A 330 -24.35 4.67 0.19
C THR A 330 -23.13 5.50 0.59
N TRP A 331 -22.59 5.28 1.79
CA TRP A 331 -21.36 5.90 2.27
C TRP A 331 -20.13 4.97 2.19
N ALA A 332 -20.29 3.76 1.65
CA ALA A 332 -19.19 2.83 1.43
C ALA A 332 -18.07 3.41 0.53
N PRO A 333 -18.33 4.24 -0.50
CA PRO A 333 -17.27 4.90 -1.25
C PRO A 333 -16.42 5.84 -0.37
N PHE A 334 -17.07 6.57 0.55
CA PHE A 334 -16.42 7.46 1.48
C PHE A 334 -15.47 6.71 2.43
N VAL A 335 -16.01 5.73 3.16
CA VAL A 335 -15.20 4.96 4.12
C VAL A 335 -14.18 4.09 3.41
N GLY A 336 -14.55 3.49 2.28
CA GLY A 336 -13.69 2.65 1.47
C GLY A 336 -12.42 3.37 1.03
N MET A 337 -12.53 4.60 0.52
CA MET A 337 -11.35 5.39 0.13
C MET A 337 -10.44 5.69 1.33
N PHE A 338 -11.00 6.06 2.49
CA PHE A 338 -10.23 6.27 3.70
C PHE A 338 -9.47 5.01 4.13
N VAL A 339 -10.18 3.87 4.19
CA VAL A 339 -9.63 2.57 4.58
C VAL A 339 -8.57 2.09 3.58
N ALA A 340 -8.76 2.35 2.29
CA ALA A 340 -7.77 2.09 1.24
C ALA A 340 -6.47 2.84 1.51
N LYS A 341 -6.56 4.16 1.74
CA LYS A 341 -5.42 5.06 1.92
C LYS A 341 -4.55 4.65 3.10
N ILE A 342 -5.15 4.41 4.27
CA ILE A 342 -4.38 3.99 5.45
C ILE A 342 -3.82 2.56 5.34
N SER A 343 -4.29 1.78 4.36
CA SER A 343 -3.90 0.38 4.16
C SER A 343 -2.87 0.17 3.05
N ARG A 344 -2.33 1.24 2.46
CA ARG A 344 -1.29 1.16 1.43
C ARG A 344 -0.07 0.35 1.90
N GLY A 345 0.43 -0.53 1.04
CA GLY A 345 1.54 -1.44 1.29
C GLY A 345 1.18 -2.73 2.04
N ARG A 346 -0.06 -2.89 2.52
CA ARG A 346 -0.53 -4.13 3.16
C ARG A 346 -0.96 -5.17 2.14
N THR A 347 -0.89 -6.44 2.52
CA THR A 347 -1.49 -7.52 1.73
C THR A 347 -3.00 -7.52 1.82
N ILE A 348 -3.69 -8.03 0.79
CA ILE A 348 -5.15 -8.21 0.79
C ILE A 348 -5.62 -9.00 2.03
N ARG A 349 -4.87 -10.03 2.44
CA ARG A 349 -5.20 -10.81 3.63
C ARG A 349 -5.14 -9.98 4.90
N GLN A 350 -4.07 -9.21 5.11
CA GLN A 350 -3.95 -8.32 6.27
C GLN A 350 -5.08 -7.29 6.28
N PHE A 351 -5.37 -6.69 5.13
CA PHE A 351 -6.47 -5.75 4.95
C PHE A 351 -7.81 -6.36 5.38
N VAL A 352 -8.22 -7.48 4.77
CA VAL A 352 -9.53 -8.08 5.06
C VAL A 352 -9.64 -8.50 6.52
N VAL A 353 -8.63 -9.16 7.08
CA VAL A 353 -8.66 -9.60 8.48
C VAL A 353 -8.74 -8.42 9.45
N GLY A 354 -7.97 -7.35 9.20
CA GLY A 354 -7.99 -6.18 10.10
C GLY A 354 -9.26 -5.35 9.97
N VAL A 355 -9.74 -5.10 8.75
CA VAL A 355 -10.94 -4.28 8.49
C VAL A 355 -12.22 -4.99 8.93
N LEU A 356 -12.33 -6.32 8.77
CA LEU A 356 -13.48 -7.06 9.29
C LEU A 356 -13.36 -7.36 10.78
N GLY A 357 -12.18 -7.76 11.25
CA GLY A 357 -12.00 -8.29 12.61
C GLY A 357 -12.01 -7.22 13.70
N VAL A 358 -11.20 -6.16 13.54
CA VAL A 358 -10.98 -5.19 14.63
C VAL A 358 -12.25 -4.41 14.94
N PRO A 359 -12.94 -3.81 13.95
CA PRO A 359 -14.14 -3.07 14.27
C PRO A 359 -15.31 -3.95 14.73
N SER A 360 -15.48 -5.16 14.15
CA SER A 360 -16.52 -6.09 14.61
C SER A 360 -16.30 -6.53 16.05
N SER A 361 -15.04 -6.70 16.47
CA SER A 361 -14.72 -7.01 17.87
C SER A 361 -15.10 -5.87 18.80
N PHE A 362 -14.86 -4.62 18.38
CA PHE A 362 -15.29 -3.45 19.15
C PHE A 362 -16.82 -3.34 19.22
N VAL A 363 -17.52 -3.60 18.12
CA VAL A 363 -18.99 -3.64 18.10
C VAL A 363 -19.53 -4.68 19.08
N ALA A 364 -18.94 -5.89 19.11
CA ALA A 364 -19.33 -6.92 20.07
C ALA A 364 -19.18 -6.45 21.53
N VAL A 365 -18.07 -5.77 21.84
CA VAL A 365 -17.86 -5.16 23.17
C VAL A 365 -18.88 -4.05 23.43
N TRP A 366 -19.14 -3.18 22.46
CA TRP A 366 -20.10 -2.08 22.61
C TRP A 366 -21.52 -2.58 22.86
N MET A 367 -22.00 -3.54 22.06
CA MET A 367 -23.34 -4.12 22.19
C MET A 367 -23.49 -4.87 23.51
N ALA A 368 -22.46 -5.60 23.93
CA ALA A 368 -22.45 -6.25 25.23
C ALA A 368 -22.37 -5.27 26.40
N ILE A 369 -21.87 -4.04 26.23
CA ILE A 369 -21.90 -3.02 27.30
C ILE A 369 -23.23 -2.27 27.31
N TYR A 370 -23.62 -1.67 26.19
CA TYR A 370 -24.83 -0.84 26.09
C TYR A 370 -26.10 -1.68 26.01
N GLY A 371 -26.16 -2.63 25.08
CA GLY A 371 -27.35 -3.45 24.82
C GLY A 371 -27.71 -4.35 26.00
N TYR A 372 -26.72 -5.06 26.56
CA TYR A 372 -26.94 -5.87 27.76
C TYR A 372 -27.37 -5.01 28.95
N SER A 373 -26.69 -3.88 29.20
CA SER A 373 -27.05 -3.00 30.31
C SER A 373 -28.46 -2.46 30.15
N ALA A 374 -28.88 -2.13 28.94
CA ALA A 374 -30.23 -1.70 28.62
C ALA A 374 -31.26 -2.78 28.95
N ILE A 375 -31.08 -4.00 28.43
CA ILE A 375 -32.01 -5.12 28.69
C ILE A 375 -32.06 -5.45 30.19
N ARG A 376 -30.92 -5.47 30.87
CA ARG A 376 -30.85 -5.72 32.32
C ARG A 376 -31.61 -4.66 33.11
N ILE A 377 -31.40 -3.38 32.79
CA ILE A 377 -32.08 -2.27 33.44
C ILE A 377 -33.58 -2.34 33.15
N ASP A 378 -33.98 -2.65 31.93
CA ASP A 378 -35.39 -2.75 31.53
C ASP A 378 -36.14 -3.87 32.28
N ARG A 379 -35.46 -5.00 32.51
CA ARG A 379 -35.96 -6.14 33.30
C ARG A 379 -36.01 -5.89 34.80
N ALA A 380 -35.35 -4.84 35.28
CA ALA A 380 -35.27 -4.57 36.70
C ALA A 380 -36.66 -4.20 37.24
N PRO A 381 -37.09 -4.75 38.39
CA PRO A 381 -38.42 -4.45 38.96
C PRO A 381 -38.65 -2.94 39.20
N GLU A 382 -37.59 -2.19 39.45
CA GLU A 382 -37.65 -0.76 39.75
C GLU A 382 -37.99 0.11 38.52
N THR A 383 -37.68 -0.36 37.31
CA THR A 383 -37.85 0.42 36.07
C THR A 383 -39.07 0.00 35.26
N GLN A 384 -39.66 -1.16 35.58
CA GLN A 384 -40.91 -1.66 34.99
C GLN A 384 -40.95 -1.62 33.45
N GLY A 385 -39.84 -1.94 32.77
CA GLY A 385 -39.80 -1.92 31.31
C GLY A 385 -39.75 -0.53 30.67
N SER A 386 -39.28 0.50 31.41
CA SER A 386 -39.29 1.89 30.92
C SER A 386 -38.52 2.13 29.61
N LEU A 387 -37.48 1.34 29.31
CA LEU A 387 -36.77 1.46 28.03
C LEU A 387 -37.63 0.89 26.90
N THR A 388 -38.23 -0.29 27.11
CA THR A 388 -39.15 -0.88 26.15
C THR A 388 -40.34 0.03 25.90
N ASP A 389 -40.92 0.64 26.94
CA ASP A 389 -42.04 1.58 26.78
C ASP A 389 -41.64 2.80 25.94
N THR A 390 -40.52 3.43 26.26
CA THR A 390 -40.04 4.62 25.53
C THR A 390 -39.69 4.30 24.08
N ILE A 391 -38.92 3.23 23.85
CA ILE A 391 -38.32 2.93 22.54
C ILE A 391 -39.33 2.25 21.62
N VAL A 392 -40.17 1.36 22.17
CA VAL A 392 -41.04 0.48 21.39
C VAL A 392 -42.49 0.95 21.45
N THR A 393 -43.07 1.12 22.64
CA THR A 393 -44.48 1.49 22.79
C THR A 393 -44.75 2.92 22.32
N GLN A 394 -43.89 3.86 22.71
CA GLN A 394 -44.00 5.28 22.33
C GLN A 394 -43.31 5.57 20.98
N GLY A 395 -42.53 4.61 20.45
CA GLY A 395 -41.80 4.77 19.19
C GLY A 395 -40.68 5.81 19.21
N ASN A 396 -40.19 6.21 20.39
CA ASN A 396 -39.13 7.22 20.54
C ASN A 396 -37.75 6.54 20.57
N VAL A 397 -37.35 6.02 19.41
CA VAL A 397 -36.09 5.28 19.22
C VAL A 397 -34.88 6.17 19.51
N GLU A 398 -34.99 7.46 19.19
CA GLU A 398 -33.96 8.48 19.36
C GLU A 398 -33.59 8.73 20.83
N ALA A 399 -34.53 8.49 21.75
CA ALA A 399 -34.35 8.69 23.18
C ALA A 399 -33.56 7.57 23.86
N ALA A 400 -33.32 6.43 23.18
CA ALA A 400 -32.83 5.21 23.80
C ALA A 400 -31.58 5.40 24.69
N LEU A 401 -30.58 6.10 24.17
CA LEU A 401 -29.35 6.40 24.92
C LEU A 401 -29.62 7.24 26.18
N PHE A 402 -30.44 8.29 26.06
CA PHE A 402 -30.71 9.20 27.17
C PHE A 402 -31.60 8.55 28.23
N GLN A 403 -32.52 7.69 27.82
CA GLN A 403 -33.31 6.87 28.73
C GLN A 403 -32.43 5.90 29.54
N LEU A 404 -31.45 5.26 28.87
CA LEU A 404 -30.46 4.41 29.55
C LEU A 404 -29.65 5.21 30.57
N LEU A 405 -29.09 6.35 30.15
CA LEU A 405 -28.27 7.19 31.03
C LEU A 405 -29.09 7.78 32.20
N GLY A 406 -30.39 8.02 32.00
CA GLY A 406 -31.30 8.49 33.04
C GLY A 406 -31.51 7.46 34.16
N SER A 407 -31.30 6.18 33.86
CA SER A 407 -31.34 5.08 34.82
C SER A 407 -29.99 4.85 35.52
N MET A 408 -28.98 5.68 35.23
CA MET A 408 -27.62 5.58 35.77
C MET A 408 -27.25 6.82 36.61
N PRO A 409 -26.24 6.72 37.50
CA PRO A 409 -25.73 7.87 38.24
C PRO A 409 -25.23 8.99 37.31
N TRP A 410 -25.20 10.22 37.82
CA TRP A 410 -24.64 11.39 37.12
C TRP A 410 -25.23 11.70 35.74
N PHE A 411 -26.52 11.37 35.53
CA PHE A 411 -27.24 11.58 34.28
C PHE A 411 -26.96 12.94 33.61
N ALA A 412 -27.05 14.06 34.35
CA ALA A 412 -26.83 15.39 33.78
C ALA A 412 -25.44 15.55 33.13
N VAL A 413 -24.40 14.96 33.74
CA VAL A 413 -23.02 15.03 33.23
C VAL A 413 -22.87 14.09 32.03
N THR A 414 -23.33 12.86 32.14
CA THR A 414 -23.16 11.84 31.10
C THR A 414 -24.00 12.15 29.86
N ALA A 415 -25.20 12.69 30.03
CA ALA A 415 -26.04 13.17 28.93
C ALA A 415 -25.43 14.38 28.21
N LEU A 416 -24.84 15.34 28.94
CA LEU A 416 -24.10 16.46 28.34
C LEU A 416 -22.89 15.95 27.53
N VAL A 417 -22.12 15.03 28.10
CA VAL A 417 -20.99 14.40 27.40
C VAL A 417 -21.47 13.67 26.15
N ALA A 418 -22.56 12.90 26.24
CA ALA A 418 -23.15 12.21 25.09
C ALA A 418 -23.57 13.21 23.98
N LEU A 419 -24.25 14.31 24.33
CA LEU A 419 -24.63 15.36 23.37
C LEU A 419 -23.40 15.96 22.66
N VAL A 420 -22.34 16.26 23.41
CA VAL A 420 -21.08 16.76 22.86
C VAL A 420 -20.45 15.72 21.93
N VAL A 421 -20.40 14.46 22.35
CA VAL A 421 -19.79 13.37 21.57
C VAL A 421 -20.51 13.15 20.24
N ILE A 422 -21.85 13.09 20.28
CA ILE A 422 -22.71 12.93 19.11
C ILE A 422 -22.49 14.11 18.16
N THR A 423 -22.51 15.35 18.67
CA THR A 423 -22.34 16.57 17.87
C THR A 423 -20.97 16.58 17.18
N ILE A 424 -19.89 16.26 17.91
CA ILE A 424 -18.54 16.23 17.34
C ILE A 424 -18.41 15.15 16.27
N PHE A 425 -18.96 13.94 16.49
CA PHE A 425 -18.90 12.89 15.48
C PHE A 425 -19.49 13.36 14.15
N PHE A 426 -20.69 13.95 14.16
CA PHE A 426 -21.31 14.42 12.93
C PHE A 426 -20.56 15.58 12.27
N ILE A 427 -20.01 16.52 13.03
CA ILE A 427 -19.13 17.57 12.49
C ILE A 427 -17.93 16.94 11.78
N THR A 428 -17.25 15.98 12.42
CA THR A 428 -16.07 15.32 11.84
C THR A 428 -16.41 14.45 10.63
N SER A 429 -17.60 13.84 10.60
CA SER A 429 -18.09 13.05 9.47
C SER A 429 -18.39 13.91 8.25
N ILE A 430 -19.01 15.09 8.42
CA ILE A 430 -19.26 16.02 7.31
C ILE A 430 -17.94 16.51 6.72
N ASP A 431 -16.99 16.91 7.57
CA ASP A 431 -15.67 17.39 7.13
C ASP A 431 -14.90 16.33 6.34
N SER A 432 -14.80 15.11 6.89
CA SER A 432 -14.13 13.98 6.23
C SER A 432 -14.84 13.56 4.94
N GLY A 433 -16.18 13.58 4.94
CA GLY A 433 -17.00 13.26 3.78
C GLY A 433 -16.81 14.25 2.64
N ALA A 434 -16.75 15.55 2.95
CA ALA A 434 -16.49 16.61 1.97
C ALA A 434 -15.14 16.43 1.26
N LEU A 435 -14.09 16.01 2.00
CA LEU A 435 -12.77 15.72 1.42
C LEU A 435 -12.82 14.55 0.42
N VAL A 436 -13.54 13.48 0.74
CA VAL A 436 -13.60 12.31 -0.14
C VAL A 436 -14.47 12.57 -1.37
N MET A 437 -15.61 13.24 -1.23
CA MET A 437 -16.42 13.63 -2.38
C MET A 437 -15.66 14.56 -3.34
N ASP A 438 -14.84 15.45 -2.80
CA ASP A 438 -13.92 16.31 -3.56
C ASP A 438 -12.90 15.45 -4.33
N ALA A 439 -12.20 14.53 -3.66
CA ALA A 439 -11.24 13.62 -4.29
C ALA A 439 -11.87 12.76 -5.40
N MET A 440 -13.09 12.24 -5.19
CA MET A 440 -13.84 11.48 -6.19
C MET A 440 -14.20 12.34 -7.42
N ALA A 441 -14.68 13.56 -7.19
CA ALA A 441 -15.04 14.49 -8.26
C ALA A 441 -13.82 14.99 -9.06
N ASN A 442 -12.68 15.13 -8.40
CA ASN A 442 -11.41 15.54 -9.00
C ASN A 442 -10.77 14.37 -9.76
N GLY A 443 -10.78 13.16 -9.17
CA GLY A 443 -10.05 12.00 -9.69
C GLY A 443 -8.56 12.03 -9.36
N HIS A 444 -8.18 12.72 -8.30
CA HIS A 444 -6.87 12.64 -7.65
C HIS A 444 -7.05 12.90 -6.16
N GLU A 445 -6.09 12.46 -5.34
CA GLU A 445 -6.15 12.60 -3.88
C GLU A 445 -5.68 13.98 -3.37
N ASP A 446 -5.08 14.79 -4.25
CA ASP A 446 -4.58 16.11 -3.85
C ASP A 446 -5.70 17.05 -3.42
N GLU A 447 -5.33 18.00 -2.55
CA GLU A 447 -6.27 18.98 -2.02
C GLU A 447 -6.91 19.85 -3.11
N GLY A 448 -8.23 19.71 -3.28
CA GLY A 448 -9.01 20.58 -4.13
C GLY A 448 -9.26 21.98 -3.52
N PRO A 449 -9.64 22.97 -4.35
CA PRO A 449 -10.04 24.30 -3.89
C PRO A 449 -11.14 24.27 -2.81
N HIS A 450 -10.97 25.06 -1.74
CA HIS A 450 -11.93 25.13 -0.62
C HIS A 450 -13.40 25.32 -1.06
N ARG A 451 -13.64 26.03 -2.17
CA ARG A 451 -14.99 26.28 -2.71
C ARG A 451 -15.76 25.00 -3.04
N GLN A 452 -15.08 23.94 -3.48
CA GLN A 452 -15.70 22.64 -3.77
C GLN A 452 -16.12 21.94 -2.48
N ARG A 453 -15.23 21.92 -1.48
CA ARG A 453 -15.51 21.36 -0.16
C ARG A 453 -16.66 22.07 0.55
N ILE A 454 -16.71 23.40 0.44
CA ILE A 454 -17.82 24.21 0.94
C ILE A 454 -19.14 23.77 0.30
N PHE A 455 -19.15 23.58 -1.03
CA PHE A 455 -20.34 23.11 -1.73
C PHE A 455 -20.82 21.75 -1.22
N TRP A 456 -19.92 20.76 -1.09
CA TRP A 456 -20.28 19.42 -0.59
C TRP A 456 -20.78 19.45 0.86
N THR A 457 -20.14 20.25 1.71
CA THR A 457 -20.55 20.46 3.11
C THR A 457 -21.96 21.03 3.20
N LEU A 458 -22.24 22.09 2.43
CA LEU A 458 -23.56 22.72 2.38
C LEU A 458 -24.61 21.79 1.75
N ALA A 459 -24.23 21.00 0.74
CA ALA A 459 -25.12 20.05 0.09
C ALA A 459 -25.63 18.98 1.07
N VAL A 460 -24.75 18.40 1.89
CA VAL A 460 -25.13 17.42 2.93
C VAL A 460 -26.11 18.05 3.93
N GLY A 461 -25.79 19.24 4.45
CA GLY A 461 -26.66 19.96 5.38
C GLY A 461 -28.02 20.32 4.77
N ALA A 462 -28.04 20.75 3.51
CA ALA A 462 -29.26 21.13 2.80
C ALA A 462 -30.17 19.93 2.50
N VAL A 463 -29.61 18.80 2.03
CA VAL A 463 -30.37 17.56 1.81
C VAL A 463 -30.97 17.06 3.13
N CYS A 464 -30.15 17.03 4.19
CA CYS A 464 -30.58 16.63 5.52
C CYS A 464 -31.72 17.52 6.04
N ALA A 465 -31.54 18.85 5.99
CA ALA A 465 -32.56 19.79 6.39
C ALA A 465 -33.84 19.63 5.56
N ALA A 466 -33.74 19.47 4.23
CA ALA A 466 -34.91 19.29 3.37
C ALA A 466 -35.71 18.04 3.73
N ILE A 467 -35.05 16.92 4.04
CA ILE A 467 -35.74 15.69 4.46
C ILE A 467 -36.37 15.88 5.84
N VAL A 468 -35.57 16.25 6.85
CA VAL A 468 -36.03 16.27 8.24
C VAL A 468 -37.11 17.32 8.48
N THR A 469 -36.97 18.52 7.93
CA THR A 469 -37.92 19.62 8.18
C THR A 469 -39.28 19.42 7.52
N THR A 470 -39.33 18.66 6.42
CA THR A 470 -40.57 18.45 5.66
C THR A 470 -41.30 17.16 6.04
N SER A 471 -40.66 16.28 6.82
CA SER A 471 -41.23 15.02 7.28
C SER A 471 -41.87 15.08 8.67
N GLY A 472 -41.74 16.22 9.37
CA GLY A 472 -42.39 16.43 10.67
C GLY A 472 -41.93 15.41 11.72
N GLU A 473 -42.87 14.78 12.40
CA GLU A 473 -42.61 13.76 13.42
C GLU A 473 -42.08 12.43 12.82
N ASN A 474 -42.30 12.19 11.53
CA ASN A 474 -41.84 10.97 10.83
C ASN A 474 -40.45 11.13 10.19
N GLY A 475 -39.60 11.99 10.75
CA GLY A 475 -38.26 12.27 10.22
C GLY A 475 -37.42 11.02 10.02
N LEU A 476 -37.43 10.08 10.97
CA LEU A 476 -36.69 8.81 10.87
C LEU A 476 -37.15 8.00 9.65
N ASN A 477 -38.45 7.78 9.50
CA ASN A 477 -39.00 6.99 8.40
C ASN A 477 -38.64 7.59 7.03
N ALA A 478 -38.79 8.90 6.86
CA ALA A 478 -38.43 9.57 5.61
C ALA A 478 -36.95 9.46 5.26
N LEU A 479 -36.06 9.55 6.26
CA LEU A 479 -34.62 9.33 6.06
C LEU A 479 -34.35 7.88 5.57
N GLN A 480 -35.05 6.90 6.13
CA GLN A 480 -34.90 5.49 5.72
C GLN A 480 -35.46 5.24 4.31
N GLU A 481 -36.63 5.78 3.97
CA GLU A 481 -37.22 5.61 2.63
C GLU A 481 -36.30 6.17 1.54
N VAL A 482 -35.80 7.39 1.76
CA VAL A 482 -34.85 8.03 0.84
C VAL A 482 -33.60 7.19 0.67
N ILE A 483 -32.99 6.71 1.77
CA ILE A 483 -31.72 5.99 1.66
C ILE A 483 -31.85 4.63 1.01
N ILE A 484 -32.99 3.95 1.17
CA ILE A 484 -33.23 2.65 0.55
C ILE A 484 -33.32 2.78 -0.97
N VAL A 485 -33.99 3.81 -1.46
CA VAL A 485 -34.08 4.09 -2.90
C VAL A 485 -32.72 4.42 -3.50
N ILE A 486 -31.93 5.26 -2.81
CA ILE A 486 -30.60 5.66 -3.28
C ILE A 486 -29.57 4.53 -3.15
N GLY A 487 -29.68 3.70 -2.12
CA GLY A 487 -28.77 2.57 -1.87
C GLY A 487 -28.92 1.42 -2.85
N ALA A 488 -30.11 1.19 -3.40
CA ALA A 488 -30.38 0.09 -4.33
C ALA A 488 -29.43 0.02 -5.54
N PRO A 489 -29.27 1.08 -6.35
CA PRO A 489 -28.35 1.02 -7.48
C PRO A 489 -26.88 0.92 -7.03
N VAL A 490 -26.53 1.42 -5.84
CA VAL A 490 -25.15 1.36 -5.31
C VAL A 490 -24.83 -0.06 -4.84
N MET A 491 -25.77 -0.78 -4.22
CA MET A 491 -25.62 -2.18 -3.85
C MET A 491 -25.31 -3.05 -5.08
N VAL A 492 -25.99 -2.79 -6.20
CA VAL A 492 -25.69 -3.46 -7.47
C VAL A 492 -24.27 -3.13 -7.93
N LEU A 493 -23.87 -1.86 -7.90
CA LEU A 493 -22.50 -1.47 -8.27
C LEU A 493 -21.45 -2.18 -7.40
N GLU A 494 -21.68 -2.27 -6.09
CA GLU A 494 -20.73 -2.89 -5.16
C GLU A 494 -20.53 -4.39 -5.44
N VAL A 495 -21.61 -5.13 -5.66
CA VAL A 495 -21.53 -6.55 -6.06
C VAL A 495 -20.75 -6.69 -7.38
N LEU A 496 -20.99 -5.80 -8.34
CA LEU A 496 -20.22 -5.79 -9.59
C LEU A 496 -18.74 -5.46 -9.36
N GLN A 497 -18.42 -4.51 -8.47
CA GLN A 497 -17.05 -4.15 -8.10
C GLN A 497 -16.28 -5.36 -7.53
N ALA A 498 -16.93 -6.19 -6.69
CA ALA A 498 -16.33 -7.43 -6.19
C ALA A 498 -15.92 -8.36 -7.35
N GLY A 499 -16.81 -8.55 -8.32
CA GLY A 499 -16.53 -9.32 -9.54
C GLY A 499 -15.41 -8.71 -10.39
N MET A 500 -15.38 -7.39 -10.54
CA MET A 500 -14.33 -6.69 -11.29
C MET A 500 -12.97 -6.79 -10.60
N LEU A 501 -12.92 -6.68 -9.28
CA LEU A 501 -11.69 -6.89 -8.50
C LEU A 501 -11.15 -8.30 -8.72
N LEU A 502 -11.99 -9.33 -8.65
CA LEU A 502 -11.55 -10.71 -8.91
C LEU A 502 -11.03 -10.88 -10.33
N ARG A 503 -11.70 -10.28 -11.32
CA ARG A 503 -11.25 -10.29 -12.71
C ARG A 503 -9.90 -9.59 -12.87
N ALA A 504 -9.72 -8.45 -12.23
CA ALA A 504 -8.47 -7.69 -12.24
C ALA A 504 -7.31 -8.50 -11.62
N LEU A 505 -7.55 -9.12 -10.46
CA LEU A 505 -6.58 -9.99 -9.80
C LEU A 505 -6.24 -11.22 -10.65
N ARG A 506 -7.21 -11.78 -11.38
CA ARG A 506 -6.94 -12.87 -12.34
C ARG A 506 -6.11 -12.42 -13.53
N GLN A 507 -6.29 -11.19 -14.00
CA GLN A 507 -5.48 -10.61 -15.08
C GLN A 507 -4.04 -10.39 -14.62
N ASP A 508 -3.85 -9.84 -13.42
CA ASP A 508 -2.53 -9.39 -12.95
C ASP A 508 -1.73 -10.52 -12.27
N ALA A 509 -2.40 -11.43 -11.55
CA ALA A 509 -1.78 -12.57 -10.85
C ALA A 509 -2.07 -13.92 -11.53
N GLY A 510 -2.50 -13.90 -12.80
CA GLY A 510 -3.02 -15.04 -13.56
C GLY A 510 -2.00 -16.10 -13.98
N THR A 511 -0.72 -15.74 -14.11
CA THR A 511 0.38 -16.67 -14.34
C THR A 511 1.26 -16.68 -13.09
N ALA A 512 1.41 -17.84 -12.45
CA ALA A 512 2.58 -18.03 -11.61
C ALA A 512 3.79 -17.67 -12.48
N ARG A 513 4.73 -16.85 -11.97
CA ARG A 513 6.00 -16.64 -12.68
C ARG A 513 6.50 -18.03 -13.10
N PRO A 514 6.86 -18.26 -14.38
CA PRO A 514 7.39 -19.53 -14.80
C PRO A 514 8.50 -19.91 -13.82
N MET A 515 8.42 -21.11 -13.25
CA MET A 515 9.47 -21.59 -12.37
C MET A 515 10.74 -21.65 -13.22
N ARG A 516 11.67 -20.74 -12.96
CA ARG A 516 12.93 -20.65 -13.70
C ARG A 516 13.74 -21.90 -13.35
N THR A 517 13.85 -22.82 -14.30
CA THR A 517 14.65 -24.03 -14.19
C THR A 517 15.91 -23.88 -15.03
N ARG A 518 17.03 -24.44 -14.55
CA ARG A 518 18.26 -24.57 -15.35
C ARG A 518 17.94 -25.17 -16.72
N GLN A 519 18.35 -24.49 -17.80
CA GLN A 519 18.30 -25.05 -19.14
C GLN A 519 19.60 -25.81 -19.39
N TRP A 520 19.51 -27.11 -19.65
CA TRP A 520 20.67 -27.97 -19.82
C TRP A 520 21.10 -28.04 -21.29
N LYS A 521 22.40 -27.86 -21.55
CA LYS A 521 23.01 -28.07 -22.86
C LYS A 521 22.92 -29.54 -23.25
N LYS A 522 22.86 -29.80 -24.56
CA LYS A 522 22.73 -31.17 -25.07
C LYS A 522 24.05 -31.93 -24.92
N VAL A 523 23.99 -33.04 -24.17
CA VAL A 523 25.17 -33.90 -23.96
C VAL A 523 25.36 -34.84 -25.15
N LEU A 524 26.57 -34.87 -25.71
CA LEU A 524 27.00 -35.83 -26.72
C LEU A 524 28.01 -36.83 -26.14
N PRO A 525 28.05 -38.09 -26.61
CA PRO A 525 29.15 -38.99 -26.33
C PRO A 525 30.49 -38.38 -26.74
N ALA A 526 31.55 -38.64 -25.98
CA ALA A 526 32.87 -38.01 -26.21
C ALA A 526 33.36 -38.19 -27.66
N GLU A 527 33.22 -39.39 -28.22
CA GLU A 527 33.58 -39.71 -29.59
C GLU A 527 32.83 -38.82 -30.62
N GLU A 528 31.55 -38.55 -30.36
CA GLU A 528 30.72 -37.75 -31.25
C GLU A 528 31.01 -36.26 -31.15
N TYR A 529 31.23 -35.77 -29.93
CA TYR A 529 31.65 -34.40 -29.69
C TYR A 529 32.98 -34.10 -30.39
N HIS A 530 33.98 -34.97 -30.25
CA HIS A 530 35.27 -34.81 -30.91
C HIS A 530 35.18 -34.88 -32.43
N ARG A 531 34.34 -35.77 -32.96
CA ARG A 531 34.07 -35.86 -34.39
C ARG A 531 33.47 -34.56 -34.95
N ARG A 532 32.46 -34.00 -34.29
CA ARG A 532 31.83 -32.75 -34.71
C ARG A 532 32.76 -31.56 -34.55
N ALA A 533 33.56 -31.52 -33.48
CA ALA A 533 34.52 -30.46 -33.26
C ALA A 533 35.58 -30.34 -34.36
N GLN A 534 35.92 -31.47 -35.00
CA GLN A 534 36.84 -31.52 -36.14
C GLN A 534 36.18 -31.13 -37.48
N GLN A 535 34.85 -31.20 -37.58
CA GLN A 535 34.10 -30.96 -38.82
C GLN A 535 33.52 -29.55 -38.89
N ASP A 536 33.03 -29.02 -37.78
CA ASP A 536 32.42 -27.71 -37.67
C ASP A 536 32.62 -27.16 -36.25
N THR A 537 33.58 -26.25 -36.11
CA THR A 537 33.97 -25.68 -34.81
C THR A 537 32.90 -24.74 -34.24
N ALA A 538 32.08 -24.12 -35.09
CA ALA A 538 31.01 -23.22 -34.65
C ALA A 538 29.84 -24.00 -34.02
N ALA A 539 29.60 -25.22 -34.49
CA ALA A 539 28.55 -26.09 -33.94
C ALA A 539 28.86 -26.61 -32.52
N ILE A 540 30.08 -26.42 -32.00
CA ILE A 540 30.49 -26.92 -30.66
C ILE A 540 29.80 -26.15 -29.52
N GLU A 541 29.45 -24.88 -29.72
CA GLU A 541 28.94 -24.00 -28.64
C GLU A 541 27.64 -24.52 -28.00
N ASP A 542 26.86 -25.30 -28.78
CA ASP A 542 25.55 -25.84 -28.41
C ASP A 542 25.61 -27.23 -27.72
N TYR A 543 26.76 -27.91 -27.69
CA TYR A 543 26.89 -29.26 -27.17
C TYR A 543 28.00 -29.38 -26.12
N VAL A 544 27.87 -30.38 -25.24
CA VAL A 544 28.83 -30.63 -24.16
C VAL A 544 29.08 -32.14 -23.98
N ILE A 545 30.25 -32.53 -23.48
CA ILE A 545 30.57 -33.96 -23.20
C ILE A 545 30.00 -34.39 -21.85
N ARG A 546 29.80 -33.45 -20.93
CA ARG A 546 29.25 -33.69 -19.58
C ARG A 546 28.08 -32.74 -19.33
N PRO A 547 27.14 -33.07 -18.42
CA PRO A 547 25.99 -32.21 -18.15
C PRO A 547 26.40 -30.81 -17.70
N GLU A 548 26.04 -29.81 -18.50
CA GLU A 548 26.24 -28.38 -18.24
C GLU A 548 24.95 -27.62 -18.54
N TYR A 549 24.75 -26.47 -17.91
CA TYR A 549 23.58 -25.62 -18.13
C TYR A 549 23.98 -24.28 -18.73
N GLU A 550 23.02 -23.57 -19.33
CA GLU A 550 23.21 -22.23 -19.86
C GLU A 550 23.27 -21.20 -18.72
N VAL A 551 24.39 -20.47 -18.63
CA VAL A 551 24.62 -19.42 -17.64
C VAL A 551 23.59 -18.30 -17.82
N GLY A 552 22.95 -17.87 -16.73
CA GLY A 552 21.82 -16.95 -16.77
C GLY A 552 20.45 -17.65 -16.82
N THR A 553 20.37 -18.98 -16.72
CA THR A 553 19.10 -19.71 -16.59
C THR A 553 18.85 -20.25 -15.16
N GLU A 554 19.71 -19.90 -14.21
CA GLU A 554 19.64 -20.33 -12.82
C GLU A 554 18.42 -19.72 -12.09
N PRO A 555 17.88 -20.41 -11.08
CA PRO A 555 16.85 -19.84 -10.21
C PRO A 555 17.35 -18.57 -9.50
N ASP A 556 16.48 -17.57 -9.38
CA ASP A 556 16.74 -16.39 -8.55
C ASP A 556 17.02 -16.90 -7.12
N HIS A 557 18.21 -16.62 -6.58
CA HIS A 557 18.76 -17.08 -5.28
C HIS A 557 19.59 -18.38 -5.25
N ASP A 558 19.87 -19.02 -6.38
CA ASP A 558 20.86 -20.09 -6.41
C ASP A 558 22.28 -19.51 -6.55
N THR A 559 23.03 -19.45 -5.45
CA THR A 559 24.45 -19.03 -5.42
C THR A 559 25.42 -20.20 -5.56
N HIS A 560 24.94 -21.44 -5.69
CA HIS A 560 25.82 -22.59 -5.90
C HIS A 560 26.35 -22.59 -7.32
N GLN A 561 27.61 -22.19 -7.48
CA GLN A 561 28.41 -22.63 -8.62
C GLN A 561 28.76 -24.11 -8.41
N PRO A 562 28.35 -25.01 -9.32
CA PRO A 562 28.82 -26.39 -9.28
C PRO A 562 30.34 -26.39 -9.45
N ARG A 563 31.06 -27.11 -8.60
CA ARG A 563 32.50 -27.37 -8.75
C ARG A 563 32.72 -28.30 -9.94
N THR A 564 32.64 -27.76 -11.15
CA THR A 564 32.89 -28.49 -12.39
C THR A 564 34.38 -28.83 -12.52
N TRP A 565 34.71 -29.75 -13.42
CA TRP A 565 36.11 -30.06 -13.74
C TRP A 565 36.86 -28.83 -14.28
N HIS A 566 36.17 -27.95 -15.02
CA HIS A 566 36.72 -26.67 -15.46
C HIS A 566 37.02 -25.75 -14.28
N TRP A 567 36.10 -25.61 -13.31
CA TRP A 567 36.34 -24.85 -12.08
C TRP A 567 37.53 -25.39 -11.28
N GLN A 568 37.66 -26.72 -11.13
CA GLN A 568 38.81 -27.33 -10.45
C GLN A 568 40.13 -27.06 -11.19
N ARG A 569 40.14 -27.14 -12.52
CA ARG A 569 41.32 -26.77 -13.32
C ARG A 569 41.63 -25.27 -13.28
N GLU A 570 40.63 -24.41 -13.15
CA GLU A 570 40.84 -22.96 -13.01
C GLU A 570 41.42 -22.59 -11.64
N GLN A 571 41.19 -23.40 -10.61
CA GLN A 571 41.75 -23.24 -9.27
C GLN A 571 43.18 -23.81 -9.14
N GLU A 572 43.57 -24.78 -9.98
CA GLU A 572 44.93 -25.33 -10.00
C GLU A 572 45.97 -24.26 -10.42
N GLY A 573 46.86 -23.89 -9.50
CA GLY A 573 47.95 -22.93 -9.74
C GLY A 573 47.59 -21.46 -9.51
N ARG A 574 46.43 -21.15 -8.92
CA ARG A 574 46.09 -19.80 -8.47
C ARG A 574 46.97 -19.39 -7.27
N PRO A 575 47.45 -18.13 -7.18
CA PRO A 575 48.15 -17.62 -6.00
C PRO A 575 47.30 -17.73 -4.73
N VAL A 576 47.94 -17.89 -3.57
CA VAL A 576 47.31 -18.02 -2.24
C VAL A 576 46.44 -16.81 -1.89
N PHE A 577 46.74 -15.65 -2.46
CA PHE A 577 45.93 -14.46 -2.34
C PHE A 577 46.10 -13.54 -3.55
N GLN A 578 44.99 -13.12 -4.16
CA GLN A 578 44.99 -12.22 -5.31
C GLN A 578 44.23 -10.92 -5.00
N LEU A 579 44.96 -9.81 -4.98
CA LEU A 579 44.43 -8.48 -4.66
C LEU A 579 44.38 -7.61 -5.91
N ALA A 580 43.29 -6.86 -6.12
CA ALA A 580 43.20 -5.83 -7.16
C ALA A 580 43.41 -4.42 -6.58
N LEU A 581 44.20 -3.59 -7.26
CA LEU A 581 44.37 -2.17 -6.97
C LEU A 581 43.70 -1.32 -8.04
N THR A 582 42.58 -0.71 -7.71
CA THR A 582 41.82 0.20 -8.58
C THR A 582 41.92 1.65 -8.13
N GLY A 583 41.48 2.60 -8.96
CA GLY A 583 41.57 4.03 -8.69
C GLY A 583 41.81 4.87 -9.93
N GLY A 584 41.50 6.16 -9.84
CA GLY A 584 41.65 7.10 -10.95
C GLY A 584 43.11 7.40 -11.33
N PRO A 585 43.35 8.04 -12.48
CA PRO A 585 44.68 8.47 -12.90
C PRO A 585 45.39 9.29 -11.81
N SER A 586 46.65 8.99 -11.53
CA SER A 586 47.46 9.67 -10.48
C SER A 586 46.90 9.65 -9.05
N ALA A 587 45.95 8.74 -8.76
CA ALA A 587 45.44 8.55 -7.39
C ALA A 587 46.48 7.94 -6.43
N GLY A 588 47.52 7.29 -6.95
CA GLY A 588 48.62 6.71 -6.15
C GLY A 588 48.70 5.19 -6.14
N LYS A 589 47.99 4.50 -7.06
CA LYS A 589 48.00 3.03 -7.20
C LYS A 589 49.39 2.43 -7.22
N HIS A 590 50.30 2.96 -8.05
CA HIS A 590 51.69 2.48 -8.13
C HIS A 590 52.49 2.69 -6.83
N THR A 591 52.17 3.72 -6.05
CA THR A 591 52.81 3.93 -4.75
C THR A 591 52.37 2.87 -3.76
N VAL A 592 51.06 2.57 -3.70
CA VAL A 592 50.50 1.49 -2.88
C VAL A 592 51.03 0.12 -3.34
N ALA A 593 51.10 -0.12 -4.64
CA ALA A 593 51.64 -1.36 -5.20
C ALA A 593 53.09 -1.61 -4.78
N ARG A 594 53.96 -0.59 -4.77
CA ARG A 594 55.35 -0.70 -4.27
C ARG A 594 55.42 -1.02 -2.78
N GLU A 595 54.48 -0.54 -1.98
CA GLU A 595 54.43 -0.88 -0.56
C GLU A 595 54.02 -2.35 -0.37
N PHE A 596 53.10 -2.88 -1.17
CA PHE A 596 52.80 -4.32 -1.16
C PHE A 596 53.95 -5.17 -1.72
N GLU A 597 54.67 -4.68 -2.72
CA GLU A 597 55.89 -5.32 -3.24
C GLU A 597 56.98 -5.40 -2.14
N ALA A 598 57.15 -4.33 -1.35
CA ALA A 598 58.04 -4.35 -0.18
C ALA A 598 57.58 -5.32 0.93
N LEU A 599 56.32 -5.76 0.90
CA LEU A 599 55.75 -6.79 1.76
C LEU A 599 55.76 -8.18 1.10
N ASN A 600 56.52 -8.35 0.00
CA ASN A 600 56.74 -9.60 -0.72
C ASN A 600 55.57 -10.05 -1.63
N ALA A 601 54.74 -9.11 -2.11
CA ALA A 601 53.77 -9.38 -3.15
C ALA A 601 54.38 -9.29 -4.57
N VAL A 602 53.91 -10.14 -5.48
CA VAL A 602 54.21 -10.03 -6.91
C VAL A 602 53.24 -9.06 -7.56
N VAL A 603 53.76 -7.95 -8.09
CA VAL A 603 52.93 -6.91 -8.72
C VAL A 603 52.76 -7.19 -10.21
N VAL A 604 51.51 -7.19 -10.67
CA VAL A 604 51.12 -7.32 -12.08
C VAL A 604 50.41 -6.03 -12.50
N ASP A 605 51.06 -5.22 -13.34
CA ASP A 605 50.48 -3.97 -13.83
C ASP A 605 49.74 -4.18 -15.15
N SER A 606 48.41 -4.03 -15.12
CA SER A 606 47.57 -4.12 -16.32
C SER A 606 48.00 -3.12 -17.40
N SER A 607 48.56 -1.96 -17.03
CA SER A 607 49.04 -0.95 -17.99
C SER A 607 50.29 -1.43 -18.75
N ALA A 608 51.16 -2.18 -18.08
CA ALA A 608 52.35 -2.77 -18.71
C ALA A 608 51.93 -3.91 -19.65
N LEU A 609 51.04 -4.80 -19.18
CA LEU A 609 50.47 -5.87 -20.01
C LEU A 609 49.73 -5.35 -21.23
N TRP A 610 49.04 -4.22 -21.10
CA TRP A 610 48.37 -3.54 -22.21
C TRP A 610 49.37 -3.15 -23.32
N GLY A 611 50.54 -2.62 -22.95
CA GLY A 611 51.60 -2.31 -23.90
C GLY A 611 52.21 -3.56 -24.56
N GLU A 612 52.40 -4.64 -23.79
CA GLU A 612 52.89 -5.93 -24.31
C GLU A 612 51.92 -6.53 -25.34
N LEU A 613 50.62 -6.52 -25.05
CA LEU A 613 49.58 -7.02 -25.95
C LEU A 613 49.52 -6.25 -27.28
N LEU A 614 49.91 -4.98 -27.27
CA LEU A 614 49.95 -4.12 -28.46
C LEU A 614 51.30 -4.16 -29.20
N SER A 615 52.23 -5.03 -28.80
CA SER A 615 53.51 -5.19 -29.49
C SER A 615 53.34 -5.87 -30.87
N PRO A 616 54.19 -5.58 -31.87
CA PRO A 616 54.04 -6.08 -33.23
C PRO A 616 54.23 -7.59 -33.26
N GLY A 617 53.33 -8.29 -33.94
CA GLY A 617 53.37 -9.75 -34.07
C GLY A 617 52.60 -10.52 -33.00
N THR A 618 51.90 -9.85 -32.06
CA THR A 618 50.89 -10.52 -31.22
C THR A 618 49.56 -10.63 -31.97
N ASP A 619 48.78 -11.69 -31.68
CA ASP A 619 47.45 -11.87 -32.26
C ASP A 619 46.52 -10.70 -31.88
N THR A 620 46.64 -10.22 -30.64
CA THR A 620 45.89 -9.07 -30.12
C THR A 620 46.20 -7.79 -30.89
N ARG A 621 47.46 -7.56 -31.26
CA ARG A 621 47.84 -6.42 -32.09
C ARG A 621 47.26 -6.53 -33.50
N ALA A 622 47.27 -7.71 -34.10
CA ALA A 622 46.65 -7.94 -35.41
C ALA A 622 45.13 -7.67 -35.38
N ASP A 623 44.46 -8.07 -34.30
CA ASP A 623 43.04 -7.80 -34.08
C ASP A 623 42.74 -6.31 -33.90
N VAL A 624 43.59 -5.58 -33.17
CA VAL A 624 43.48 -4.11 -33.04
C VAL A 624 43.70 -3.44 -34.39
N GLU A 625 44.68 -3.88 -35.19
CA GLU A 625 44.90 -3.33 -36.53
C GLU A 625 43.74 -3.63 -37.48
N ARG A 626 43.11 -4.79 -37.37
CA ARG A 626 41.92 -5.15 -38.15
C ARG A 626 40.72 -4.26 -37.83
N VAL A 627 40.53 -3.88 -36.57
CA VAL A 627 39.36 -3.12 -36.11
C VAL A 627 39.59 -1.60 -36.14
N PHE A 628 40.75 -1.14 -35.67
CA PHE A 628 41.09 0.27 -35.48
C PHE A 628 42.15 0.78 -36.47
N GLY A 629 42.68 -0.05 -37.38
CA GLY A 629 43.83 0.29 -38.21
C GLY A 629 43.63 1.46 -39.17
N GLU A 630 42.41 1.75 -39.64
CA GLU A 630 42.14 2.97 -40.41
C GLU A 630 42.22 4.22 -39.55
N GLN A 631 41.67 4.17 -38.34
CA GLN A 631 41.65 5.29 -37.39
C GLN A 631 43.05 5.58 -36.83
N LEU A 632 43.84 4.53 -36.57
CA LEU A 632 45.24 4.67 -36.14
C LEU A 632 46.12 5.25 -37.25
N ARG A 633 45.93 4.82 -38.52
CA ARG A 633 46.66 5.38 -39.67
C ARG A 633 46.28 6.83 -39.95
N ALA A 634 45.01 7.20 -39.79
CA ALA A 634 44.55 8.58 -39.92
C ALA A 634 45.22 9.54 -38.92
N ARG A 635 45.75 9.01 -37.80
CA ARG A 635 46.49 9.74 -36.77
C ARG A 635 48.01 9.71 -36.97
N GLY A 636 48.49 9.25 -38.13
CA GLY A 636 49.92 9.27 -38.46
C GLY A 636 50.76 8.20 -37.77
N VAL A 637 50.14 7.21 -37.12
CA VAL A 637 50.84 6.12 -36.43
C VAL A 637 51.34 5.08 -37.43
N SER A 638 52.65 4.84 -37.45
CA SER A 638 53.27 3.76 -38.22
C SER A 638 52.94 2.40 -37.61
N SER A 639 52.77 1.36 -38.45
CA SER A 639 52.49 -0.02 -38.00
C SER A 639 53.61 -0.65 -37.16
N GLN A 640 54.78 0.00 -37.06
CA GLN A 640 55.94 -0.48 -36.31
C GLN A 640 56.18 0.26 -34.98
N ASP A 641 55.37 1.27 -34.63
CA ASP A 641 55.57 2.09 -33.43
C ASP A 641 54.57 1.74 -32.31
N ASN A 642 55.03 0.92 -31.35
CA ASN A 642 54.21 0.40 -30.26
C ASN A 642 53.70 1.49 -29.33
N ALA A 643 54.57 2.45 -29.02
CA ALA A 643 54.27 3.53 -28.08
C ALA A 643 53.23 4.48 -28.69
N ALA A 644 53.43 4.85 -29.95
CA ALA A 644 52.49 5.70 -30.68
C ALA A 644 51.13 5.00 -30.90
N ALA A 645 51.11 3.68 -31.11
CA ALA A 645 49.87 2.94 -31.29
C ALA A 645 49.05 2.77 -29.99
N ALA A 646 49.72 2.49 -28.87
CA ALA A 646 49.06 2.44 -27.57
C ALA A 646 48.52 3.81 -27.16
N GLU A 647 49.30 4.87 -27.37
CA GLU A 647 48.88 6.25 -27.08
C GLU A 647 47.73 6.73 -27.97
N ALA A 648 47.77 6.43 -29.27
CA ALA A 648 46.69 6.80 -30.18
C ALA A 648 45.40 6.02 -29.93
N LEU A 649 45.49 4.75 -29.48
CA LEU A 649 44.32 3.98 -29.07
C LEU A 649 43.75 4.50 -27.74
N ASP A 650 44.61 4.82 -26.78
CA ASP A 650 44.20 5.45 -25.51
C ASP A 650 43.47 6.78 -25.76
N ASP A 651 44.00 7.62 -26.64
CA ASP A 651 43.35 8.88 -27.01
C ASP A 651 42.01 8.64 -27.73
N LEU A 652 41.92 7.62 -28.58
CA LEU A 652 40.67 7.25 -29.26
C LEU A 652 39.61 6.76 -28.27
N MET A 653 40.00 5.92 -27.31
CA MET A 653 39.13 5.42 -26.24
C MET A 653 38.69 6.55 -25.31
N THR A 654 39.52 7.57 -25.12
CA THR A 654 39.19 8.73 -24.28
C THR A 654 38.05 9.54 -24.91
N HIS A 655 38.08 9.78 -26.22
CA HIS A 655 37.16 10.70 -26.89
C HIS A 655 35.98 10.02 -27.63
N ASN A 656 35.86 8.69 -27.56
CA ASN A 656 34.81 7.96 -28.26
C ASN A 656 34.35 6.71 -27.48
N ASP A 657 33.14 6.79 -26.90
CA ASP A 657 32.58 5.71 -26.07
C ASP A 657 32.34 4.40 -26.85
N ALA A 658 31.96 4.49 -28.14
CA ALA A 658 31.79 3.31 -28.97
C ALA A 658 33.14 2.63 -29.27
N ALA A 659 34.20 3.43 -29.48
CA ALA A 659 35.56 2.93 -29.63
C ALA A 659 36.08 2.32 -28.32
N ARG A 660 35.77 2.93 -27.17
CA ARG A 660 36.10 2.40 -25.84
C ARG A 660 35.43 1.05 -25.59
N ALA A 661 34.12 0.95 -25.81
CA ALA A 661 33.38 -0.30 -25.67
C ALA A 661 33.93 -1.40 -26.58
N ARG A 662 34.21 -1.07 -27.85
CA ARG A 662 34.75 -2.03 -28.81
C ARG A 662 36.20 -2.43 -28.51
N ALA A 663 37.02 -1.52 -28.01
CA ALA A 663 38.38 -1.80 -27.58
C ALA A 663 38.38 -2.70 -26.33
N HIS A 664 37.46 -2.47 -25.39
CA HIS A 664 37.28 -3.33 -24.22
C HIS A 664 36.84 -4.74 -24.62
N GLU A 665 35.87 -4.88 -25.53
CA GLU A 665 35.43 -6.18 -26.03
C GLU A 665 36.59 -7.00 -26.64
N LEU A 666 37.51 -6.32 -27.32
CA LEU A 666 38.66 -6.93 -27.99
C LEU A 666 39.84 -7.22 -27.05
N LEU A 667 40.22 -6.25 -26.23
CA LEU A 667 41.48 -6.27 -25.47
C LEU A 667 41.33 -6.87 -24.07
N LEU A 668 40.16 -6.69 -23.45
CA LEU A 668 39.95 -7.11 -22.07
C LEU A 668 40.07 -8.63 -21.90
N PRO A 669 39.56 -9.51 -22.80
CA PRO A 669 39.80 -10.94 -22.71
C PRO A 669 41.29 -11.32 -22.75
N ALA A 670 42.05 -10.71 -23.66
CA ALA A 670 43.49 -10.96 -23.81
C ALA A 670 44.29 -10.46 -22.61
N LEU A 671 43.96 -9.26 -22.11
CA LEU A 671 44.54 -8.68 -20.89
C LEU A 671 44.26 -9.56 -19.67
N ARG A 672 43.04 -10.06 -19.55
CA ARG A 672 42.65 -10.96 -18.47
C ARG A 672 43.48 -12.24 -18.51
N GLU A 673 43.63 -12.86 -19.67
CA GLU A 673 44.42 -14.07 -19.81
C GLU A 673 45.91 -13.84 -19.57
N ALA A 674 46.48 -12.74 -20.06
CA ALA A 674 47.86 -12.36 -19.79
C ALA A 674 48.12 -12.15 -18.28
N ALA A 675 47.23 -11.41 -17.60
CA ALA A 675 47.30 -11.21 -16.17
C ALA A 675 47.13 -12.52 -15.38
N ARG A 676 46.24 -13.42 -15.81
CA ARG A 676 46.07 -14.75 -15.21
C ARG A 676 47.32 -15.61 -15.36
N ARG A 677 47.94 -15.62 -16.53
CA ARG A 677 49.22 -16.33 -16.75
C ARG A 677 50.29 -15.80 -15.82
N ARG A 678 50.45 -14.48 -15.72
CA ARG A 678 51.42 -13.84 -14.83
C ARG A 678 51.17 -14.17 -13.35
N ALA A 679 49.91 -14.23 -12.94
CA ALA A 679 49.53 -14.62 -11.59
C ALA A 679 49.83 -16.11 -11.31
N ARG A 680 49.60 -17.01 -12.28
CA ARG A 680 49.95 -18.44 -12.15
C ARG A 680 51.46 -18.67 -12.13
N ASP A 681 52.22 -17.94 -12.94
CA ASP A 681 53.69 -18.03 -12.98
C ASP A 681 54.35 -17.60 -11.66
N ALA A 682 53.67 -16.77 -10.86
CA ALA A 682 54.13 -16.36 -9.54
C ALA A 682 54.12 -17.52 -8.52
N GLY A 683 53.35 -18.58 -8.80
CA GLY A 683 53.26 -19.79 -7.99
C GLY A 683 52.14 -19.74 -6.93
N PRO A 684 51.70 -20.92 -6.45
CA PRO A 684 50.55 -21.03 -5.55
C PRO A 684 50.78 -20.38 -4.18
N ASP A 685 52.02 -20.29 -3.70
CA ASP A 685 52.34 -19.70 -2.38
C ASP A 685 52.50 -18.16 -2.42
N SER A 686 52.29 -17.54 -3.58
CA SER A 686 52.54 -16.11 -3.78
C SER A 686 51.30 -15.24 -3.55
N VAL A 687 51.50 -14.04 -3.03
CA VAL A 687 50.47 -12.98 -3.04
C VAL A 687 50.64 -12.18 -4.32
N VAL A 688 49.59 -12.09 -5.13
CA VAL A 688 49.63 -11.32 -6.38
C VAL A 688 48.79 -10.06 -6.24
N VAL A 689 49.41 -8.90 -6.49
CA VAL A 689 48.74 -7.61 -6.52
C VAL A 689 48.62 -7.14 -7.96
N GLN A 690 47.39 -7.10 -8.47
CA GLN A 690 47.12 -6.63 -9.83
C GLN A 690 46.72 -5.16 -9.82
N VAL A 691 47.55 -4.28 -10.38
CA VAL A 691 47.19 -2.87 -10.59
C VAL A 691 46.31 -2.79 -11.83
N ILE A 692 45.01 -2.55 -11.62
CA ILE A 692 44.04 -2.49 -12.70
C ILE A 692 43.90 -1.06 -13.24
N ARG A 693 43.61 -0.99 -14.53
CA ARG A 693 43.50 0.28 -15.25
C ARG A 693 42.08 0.83 -15.15
N ASP A 694 41.09 -0.02 -15.40
CA ASP A 694 39.65 0.30 -15.40
C ASP A 694 38.91 -0.51 -14.31
N PRO A 695 37.99 0.10 -13.52
CA PRO A 695 37.17 -0.63 -12.55
C PRO A 695 36.38 -1.82 -13.13
N LEU A 696 36.04 -1.81 -14.42
CA LEU A 696 35.42 -2.95 -15.11
C LEU A 696 36.32 -4.20 -15.19
N GLU A 697 37.63 -4.06 -14.92
CA GLU A 697 38.52 -5.20 -14.72
C GLU A 697 38.26 -5.92 -13.39
N ALA A 698 37.73 -5.22 -12.38
CA ALA A 698 37.46 -5.72 -11.03
C ALA A 698 36.01 -6.15 -10.79
N ASP A 699 35.06 -5.78 -11.67
CA ASP A 699 33.65 -6.20 -11.60
C ASP A 699 33.48 -7.68 -11.98
N GLN A 700 34.04 -8.60 -11.17
CA GLN A 700 33.89 -10.05 -11.28
C GLN A 700 33.92 -10.74 -9.91
N GLY A 701 32.82 -11.40 -9.55
CA GLY A 701 32.53 -11.88 -8.20
C GLY A 701 33.38 -13.02 -7.61
N ASP A 702 34.45 -13.50 -8.26
CA ASP A 702 35.28 -14.61 -7.73
C ASP A 702 36.79 -14.54 -8.10
N ARG A 703 37.26 -13.50 -8.82
CA ARG A 703 38.65 -13.43 -9.32
C ARG A 703 39.65 -12.89 -8.32
N PHE A 704 39.25 -11.88 -7.55
CA PHE A 704 40.08 -11.24 -6.56
C PHE A 704 39.55 -11.58 -5.18
N ASP A 705 40.46 -11.89 -4.26
CA ASP A 705 40.15 -12.13 -2.85
C ASP A 705 39.94 -10.80 -2.11
N LEU A 706 40.45 -9.70 -2.67
CA LEU A 706 40.23 -8.33 -2.18
C LEU A 706 40.39 -7.31 -3.32
N VAL A 707 39.47 -6.36 -3.44
CA VAL A 707 39.60 -5.19 -4.32
C VAL A 707 39.80 -3.93 -3.48
N VAL A 708 40.95 -3.28 -3.65
CA VAL A 708 41.32 -2.05 -2.94
C VAL A 708 41.29 -0.86 -3.90
N ALA A 709 40.49 0.14 -3.59
CA ALA A 709 40.45 1.41 -4.32
C ALA A 709 41.41 2.43 -3.69
N VAL A 710 42.24 3.07 -4.51
CA VAL A 710 43.02 4.25 -4.12
C VAL A 710 42.33 5.48 -4.66
N ASP A 711 41.84 6.32 -3.75
CA ASP A 711 41.14 7.57 -4.08
C ASP A 711 42.03 8.77 -3.74
N ALA A 712 41.88 9.87 -4.47
CA ALA A 712 42.60 11.12 -4.21
C ALA A 712 41.77 12.30 -4.71
N PRO A 713 41.83 13.48 -4.05
CA PRO A 713 41.17 14.69 -4.52
C PRO A 713 41.48 14.98 -5.99
N VAL A 714 40.46 15.40 -6.75
CA VAL A 714 40.55 15.59 -8.20
C VAL A 714 41.65 16.58 -8.55
N GLU A 715 41.74 17.68 -7.82
CA GLU A 715 42.73 18.74 -7.96
C GLU A 715 44.17 18.22 -7.76
N ASP A 716 44.33 17.25 -6.85
CA ASP A 716 45.62 16.63 -6.56
C ASP A 716 46.04 15.68 -7.67
N ARG A 717 45.09 14.93 -8.23
CA ARG A 717 45.32 14.05 -9.40
C ARG A 717 45.75 14.88 -10.61
N VAL A 718 45.05 15.97 -10.90
CA VAL A 718 45.38 16.91 -11.99
C VAL A 718 46.76 17.53 -11.76
N ARG A 719 47.04 18.03 -10.55
CA ARG A 719 48.34 18.61 -10.19
C ARG A 719 49.48 17.61 -10.37
N ARG A 720 49.29 16.35 -9.95
CA ARG A 720 50.28 15.26 -10.11
C ARG A 720 50.46 14.86 -11.58
N LEU A 721 49.39 14.83 -12.38
CA LEU A 721 49.46 14.57 -13.82
C LEU A 721 50.28 15.65 -14.54
N ARG A 722 50.07 16.92 -14.22
CA ARG A 722 50.84 18.04 -14.76
C ARG A 722 52.32 17.97 -14.36
N ALA A 723 52.59 17.73 -13.08
CA ALA A 723 53.96 17.66 -12.57
C ALA A 723 54.74 16.42 -13.06
N GLY A 724 54.08 15.26 -13.14
CA GLY A 724 54.72 13.99 -13.45
C GLY A 724 54.80 13.66 -14.94
N LYS A 725 53.80 14.06 -15.73
CA LYS A 725 53.73 13.77 -17.18
C LYS A 725 53.86 15.00 -18.08
N GLY A 726 54.03 16.21 -17.50
CA GLY A 726 54.21 17.45 -18.26
C GLY A 726 52.98 17.90 -19.05
N LEU A 727 51.78 17.42 -18.68
CA LEU A 727 50.53 17.70 -19.40
C LEU A 727 50.08 19.15 -19.22
N LEU A 728 49.39 19.70 -20.23
CA LEU A 728 48.67 20.96 -20.10
C LEU A 728 47.52 20.79 -19.11
N ALA A 729 47.02 21.91 -18.56
CA ALA A 729 45.98 21.86 -17.55
C ALA A 729 44.68 21.26 -18.09
N GLU A 730 44.32 21.58 -19.33
CA GLU A 730 43.13 21.09 -20.03
C GLU A 730 43.20 19.57 -20.22
N ASP A 731 44.29 19.06 -20.82
CA ASP A 731 44.51 17.61 -21.01
C ASP A 731 44.51 16.80 -19.69
N ALA A 732 44.97 17.41 -18.59
CA ALA A 732 45.00 16.77 -17.28
C ALA A 732 43.60 16.70 -16.65
N TRP A 733 42.73 17.69 -16.91
CA TRP A 733 41.33 17.66 -16.49
C TRP A 733 40.53 16.64 -17.31
N ASP A 734 40.67 16.65 -18.64
CA ASP A 734 39.96 15.72 -19.53
C ASP A 734 40.24 14.26 -19.16
N ARG A 735 41.50 13.92 -18.85
CA ARG A 735 41.87 12.56 -18.42
C ARG A 735 41.27 12.16 -17.08
N VAL A 736 40.97 13.11 -16.19
CA VAL A 736 40.39 12.83 -14.88
C VAL A 736 38.86 12.78 -14.95
N ASP A 737 38.24 13.61 -15.79
CA ASP A 737 36.80 13.69 -15.99
C ASP A 737 36.25 12.49 -16.79
N VAL A 738 37.04 11.96 -17.73
CA VAL A 738 36.67 10.76 -18.53
C VAL A 738 36.91 9.44 -17.77
N ALA A 739 37.72 9.47 -16.70
CA ALA A 739 37.95 8.29 -15.89
C ALA A 739 36.73 7.94 -15.01
N ALA A 740 36.63 6.67 -14.62
CA ALA A 740 35.56 6.21 -13.74
C ALA A 740 35.42 7.08 -12.48
N GLY A 741 34.18 7.41 -12.14
CA GLY A 741 33.86 8.31 -11.04
C GLY A 741 34.17 7.68 -9.67
N PRO A 742 34.25 8.48 -8.58
CA PRO A 742 34.47 7.95 -7.23
C PRO A 742 33.40 6.94 -6.78
N GLU A 743 32.15 7.12 -7.23
CA GLU A 743 31.05 6.18 -6.92
C GLU A 743 31.24 4.83 -7.62
N GLU A 744 31.62 4.84 -8.91
CA GLU A 744 31.88 3.61 -9.68
C GLU A 744 33.08 2.84 -9.15
N ILE A 745 34.16 3.55 -8.78
CA ILE A 745 35.35 2.95 -8.18
C ILE A 745 35.02 2.32 -6.81
N ARG A 746 34.18 2.97 -5.99
CA ARG A 746 33.77 2.45 -4.67
C ARG A 746 32.76 1.32 -4.78
N ALA A 747 31.94 1.29 -5.83
CA ALA A 747 30.95 0.24 -6.05
C ALA A 747 31.59 -1.15 -6.24
N VAL A 748 32.83 -1.20 -6.76
CA VAL A 748 33.57 -2.44 -7.00
C VAL A 748 34.65 -2.75 -5.94
N ALA A 749 34.82 -1.88 -4.94
CA ALA A 749 35.92 -2.00 -3.97
C ALA A 749 35.43 -2.50 -2.60
N ASP A 750 36.18 -3.43 -2.02
CA ASP A 750 35.98 -3.92 -0.65
C ASP A 750 36.58 -2.96 0.39
N GLU A 751 37.70 -2.31 0.04
CA GLU A 751 38.43 -1.36 0.88
C GLU A 751 38.83 -0.12 0.10
N VAL A 752 38.91 1.03 0.78
CA VAL A 752 39.29 2.31 0.17
C VAL A 752 40.46 2.94 0.93
N ILE A 753 41.51 3.31 0.20
CA ILE A 753 42.64 4.10 0.69
C ILE A 753 42.49 5.52 0.15
N VAL A 754 42.32 6.50 1.03
CA VAL A 754 42.28 7.92 0.65
C VAL A 754 43.70 8.49 0.67
N ASN A 755 44.15 9.05 -0.45
CA ASN A 755 45.45 9.69 -0.63
C ASN A 755 45.28 11.21 -0.68
N ASP A 756 45.41 11.84 0.48
CA ASP A 756 45.38 13.29 0.71
C ASP A 756 46.73 13.99 0.47
N GLY A 757 47.75 13.25 0.03
CA GLY A 757 49.10 13.77 -0.22
C GLY A 757 50.13 13.44 0.87
N ASP A 758 49.74 12.82 1.99
CA ASP A 758 50.69 12.29 2.97
C ASP A 758 51.18 10.87 2.59
N LEU A 759 52.45 10.76 2.20
CA LEU A 759 53.09 9.48 1.90
C LEU A 759 53.20 8.57 3.12
N HIS A 760 53.29 9.12 4.34
CA HIS A 760 53.37 8.30 5.55
C HIS A 760 52.02 7.64 5.84
N GLY A 761 50.92 8.42 5.82
CA GLY A 761 49.55 7.91 5.95
C GLY A 761 49.21 6.84 4.91
N LEU A 762 49.60 7.04 3.64
CA LEU A 762 49.37 6.07 2.57
C LEU A 762 50.06 4.72 2.84
N ARG A 763 51.29 4.76 3.37
CA ARG A 763 52.07 3.56 3.74
C ARG A 763 51.46 2.81 4.90
N GLU A 764 51.09 3.52 5.95
CA GLU A 764 50.49 2.90 7.14
C GLU A 764 49.15 2.23 6.78
N ARG A 765 48.28 2.88 5.99
CA ARG A 765 47.02 2.27 5.56
C ARG A 765 47.24 1.04 4.67
N SER A 766 48.26 1.04 3.81
CA SER A 766 48.61 -0.13 2.99
C SER A 766 49.06 -1.31 3.86
N ARG A 767 49.88 -1.05 4.89
CA ARG A 767 50.32 -2.07 5.85
C ARG A 767 49.20 -2.60 6.74
N GLU A 768 48.22 -1.77 7.07
CA GLU A 768 47.02 -2.16 7.80
C GLU A 768 46.20 -3.16 6.98
N ILE A 769 45.88 -2.84 5.72
CA ILE A 769 45.17 -3.75 4.80
C ILE A 769 45.92 -5.08 4.63
N TRP A 770 47.25 -5.04 4.50
CA TRP A 770 48.06 -6.25 4.43
C TRP A 770 47.92 -7.12 5.68
N ARG A 771 47.91 -6.50 6.86
CA ARG A 771 47.84 -7.20 8.15
C ARG A 771 46.46 -7.82 8.38
N ASP A 772 45.41 -7.13 7.97
CA ASP A 772 44.03 -7.49 8.28
C ASP A 772 43.45 -8.50 7.29
N HIS A 773 43.85 -8.42 6.01
CA HIS A 773 43.26 -9.22 4.94
C HIS A 773 44.23 -10.26 4.35
N VAL A 774 45.48 -9.88 4.09
CA VAL A 774 46.45 -10.74 3.38
C VAL A 774 47.15 -11.71 4.34
N ARG A 775 47.63 -11.22 5.48
CA ARG A 775 48.37 -12.03 6.46
C ARG A 775 47.56 -13.22 7.02
N PRO A 776 46.26 -13.10 7.31
CA PRO A 776 45.46 -14.25 7.75
C PRO A 776 45.33 -15.34 6.68
N ALA A 777 45.27 -14.97 5.39
CA ALA A 777 45.19 -15.94 4.30
C ALA A 777 46.49 -16.75 4.17
N LEU A 778 47.64 -16.12 4.38
CA LEU A 778 48.95 -16.78 4.42
C LEU A 778 49.15 -17.71 5.62
N GLY A 779 48.40 -17.52 6.71
CA GLY A 779 48.49 -18.34 7.93
C GLY A 779 47.54 -19.55 7.95
N ARG A 780 46.51 -19.58 7.09
CA ARG A 780 45.47 -20.62 7.11
C ARG A 780 45.95 -22.00 6.65
N ASP A 781 47.09 -22.09 5.96
CA ASP A 781 47.65 -23.38 5.50
C ASP A 781 48.53 -24.10 6.53
N GLN A 782 48.88 -23.47 7.66
CA GLN A 782 49.63 -24.17 8.72
C GLN A 782 48.73 -24.92 9.72
N ASP A 783 47.44 -24.56 9.82
CA ASP A 783 46.52 -25.16 10.80
C ASP A 783 45.64 -26.29 10.21
N THR A 784 45.65 -26.49 8.88
CA THR A 784 44.81 -27.49 8.19
C THR A 784 45.42 -28.90 8.07
N GLU A 785 46.69 -29.10 8.43
CA GLU A 785 47.31 -30.45 8.52
C GLU A 785 47.05 -31.16 9.87
N GLY A 786 46.43 -30.50 10.86
CA GLY A 786 46.28 -31.04 12.23
C GLY A 786 45.06 -31.93 12.51
N HIS A 787 44.06 -32.01 11.62
CA HIS A 787 42.81 -32.75 11.88
C HIS A 787 42.39 -33.66 10.73
N ARG A 788 43.18 -34.72 10.50
CA ARG A 788 42.70 -35.96 9.87
C ARG A 788 43.29 -37.17 10.60
N HIS A 789 42.74 -37.48 11.77
CA HIS A 789 42.65 -38.83 12.32
C HIS A 789 41.59 -38.81 13.43
N ASP A 790 40.33 -39.04 13.03
CA ASP A 790 39.40 -40.03 13.59
C ASP A 790 38.03 -39.95 12.88
#